data_AF-A0A8J2TN47-F1
#
_entry.id   AF-A0A8J2TN47-F1
#
_cell.length_a   1.000
_cell.length_b   1.000
_cell.length_c   1.000
_cell.angle_alpha   90.00
_cell.angle_beta   90.00
_cell.angle_gamma   90.00
#
_symmetry.space_group_name_H-M   'P 1'
#
loop_
_entity.id
_entity.type
_entity.pdbx_description
1 polymer ?
#
loop_
_entity_poly.entity_id
_entity_poly.type
_entity_poly.pdbx_seq_one_letter_code
_entity_poly.pdbx_strand_id
1 'polypeptide(L)'
;MAKIDGKTYPFIEENIKQLKKLFPEAVTENKIDFAKLRLLLGDEVETEEERYEFTWKGKTEAIRLAQKQTTGTLRPKKGDSVDWDRTENLYIEGDNLEVLRVLQTSYRNKIKMIYIDPPYNTGNDFIYRDDFRDNISNYKEKMQESYKSNAETSGRFHTDWLNMMYPRIKLAKNLLTEDGVMFISIDDNEQPNLRKICDEIFGEECFVTTLHVEMSATQGMKVKAAQKGNIVKNTEYILVYSKNGRKDIAETILYDYREKYDTHYSKILTEDGEIENLVPYMFKKEPAIEKEIEALSKQLNKRLNLQDMYDYSILFRKFIDDYKGRIFRFDKVTGFTSEDVPEGEIREVTRDGKTYLLCNKQGRIEQLLLLKDSFGYCDDFNQSYGLRKIRGDWWKEFYKDMGNVSKEGDMKFENGKKPVRLIKQLIKMTTKPNDYVLDFFSGSATTAHAVMELNMEEETKRKFILVQLPEELDEKDSKQKDAVQLLKKLGRPLNICEIGKERIRRARKQLLKNFGEASEGKADLGFKVFFLDSTNFHHWDEETENVERDLWQQLEIVKNNRTSDDVLFEILLKTGIELTVPIGEKEMDGKRIYSVGQDIVICLERDLTLDFMEKLLHHYPDRKRFIFYDEGFANDTVRINGEQLFHRHGAKQLLVI
;
A
#
# COMPACT_ATOMS: atom_id res chain seq x y z
N MET A 1 -0.86 11.68 -36.41
CA MET A 1 -0.45 11.85 -34.98
C MET A 1 -1.67 11.85 -34.04
N ALA A 2 -1.51 11.44 -32.78
CA ALA A 2 -2.54 11.62 -31.75
C ALA A 2 -2.18 12.82 -30.85
N LYS A 3 -3.15 13.71 -30.61
CA LYS A 3 -3.00 14.93 -29.79
C LYS A 3 -3.43 14.67 -28.35
N ILE A 4 -2.66 15.17 -27.38
CA ILE A 4 -2.97 15.04 -25.95
C ILE A 4 -3.81 16.25 -25.52
N ASP A 5 -5.02 16.01 -25.01
CA ASP A 5 -5.99 17.07 -24.64
C ASP A 5 -5.75 17.71 -23.26
N GLY A 6 -4.72 17.25 -22.57
CA GLY A 6 -4.30 17.78 -21.28
C GLY A 6 -5.13 17.31 -20.08
N LYS A 7 -6.11 16.41 -20.24
CA LYS A 7 -6.97 15.93 -19.15
C LYS A 7 -6.47 14.61 -18.57
N THR A 8 -6.85 14.31 -17.32
CA THR A 8 -6.60 12.99 -16.71
C THR A 8 -7.54 11.90 -17.26
N TYR A 9 -7.31 10.66 -16.83
CA TYR A 9 -8.01 9.44 -17.24
C TYR A 9 -9.53 9.61 -17.51
N PRO A 10 -10.05 9.25 -18.71
CA PRO A 10 -11.46 9.45 -19.07
C PRO A 10 -12.35 8.32 -18.54
N PHE A 11 -12.69 8.38 -17.25
CA PHE A 11 -13.44 7.31 -16.55
C PHE A 11 -14.75 6.91 -17.22
N ILE A 12 -15.56 7.88 -17.64
CA ILE A 12 -16.89 7.63 -18.21
C ILE A 12 -16.76 6.90 -19.55
N GLU A 13 -15.89 7.39 -20.43
CA GLU A 13 -15.65 6.77 -21.73
C GLU A 13 -15.12 5.35 -21.59
N GLU A 14 -14.21 5.11 -20.64
CA GLU A 14 -13.67 3.78 -20.40
C GLU A 14 -14.72 2.81 -19.85
N ASN A 15 -15.57 3.25 -18.94
CA ASN A 15 -16.67 2.43 -18.44
C ASN A 15 -17.64 2.05 -19.56
N ILE A 16 -17.96 3.00 -20.46
CA ILE A 16 -18.78 2.74 -21.65
C ILE A 16 -18.09 1.74 -22.58
N LYS A 17 -16.76 1.86 -22.78
CA LYS A 17 -15.99 0.89 -23.58
C LYS A 17 -16.01 -0.51 -22.98
N GLN A 18 -15.88 -0.64 -21.67
CA GLN A 18 -15.94 -1.93 -20.98
C GLN A 18 -17.34 -2.54 -21.07
N LEU A 19 -18.39 -1.75 -20.86
CA LEU A 19 -19.77 -2.20 -21.07
C LEU A 19 -20.02 -2.63 -22.51
N LYS A 20 -19.53 -1.87 -23.50
CA LYS A 20 -19.61 -2.22 -24.92
C LYS A 20 -18.88 -3.53 -25.25
N LYS A 21 -17.78 -3.85 -24.55
CA LYS A 21 -17.05 -5.11 -24.73
C LYS A 21 -17.87 -6.31 -24.24
N LEU A 22 -18.64 -6.16 -23.17
CA LEU A 22 -19.48 -7.22 -22.61
C LEU A 22 -20.84 -7.31 -23.32
N PHE A 23 -21.48 -6.17 -23.59
CA PHE A 23 -22.81 -6.04 -24.16
C PHE A 23 -22.78 -5.06 -25.34
N PRO A 24 -22.15 -5.42 -26.48
CA PRO A 24 -22.00 -4.52 -27.62
C PRO A 24 -23.34 -4.04 -28.18
N GLU A 25 -24.36 -4.90 -28.09
CA GLU A 25 -25.71 -4.63 -28.57
C GLU A 25 -26.45 -3.58 -27.74
N ALA A 26 -26.07 -3.35 -26.48
CA ALA A 26 -26.69 -2.39 -25.57
C ALA A 26 -26.04 -1.00 -25.62
N VAL A 27 -25.08 -0.77 -26.54
CA VAL A 27 -24.39 0.52 -26.69
C VAL A 27 -24.54 1.02 -28.12
N THR A 28 -25.28 2.11 -28.29
CA THR A 28 -25.52 2.77 -29.57
C THR A 28 -24.93 4.18 -29.51
N GLU A 29 -24.06 4.54 -30.48
CA GLU A 29 -23.43 5.88 -30.53
C GLU A 29 -22.74 6.30 -29.21
N ASN A 30 -22.07 5.35 -28.53
CA ASN A 30 -21.44 5.54 -27.21
C ASN A 30 -22.42 5.92 -26.07
N LYS A 31 -23.72 5.73 -26.27
CA LYS A 31 -24.74 5.83 -25.22
C LYS A 31 -25.26 4.44 -24.87
N ILE A 32 -25.60 4.23 -23.60
CA ILE A 32 -26.13 2.96 -23.09
C ILE A 32 -27.64 2.94 -23.31
N ASP A 33 -28.13 1.92 -24.01
CA ASP A 33 -29.55 1.60 -24.10
C ASP A 33 -29.93 0.72 -22.91
N PHE A 34 -30.50 1.33 -21.87
CA PHE A 34 -30.91 0.62 -20.65
C PHE A 34 -32.03 -0.40 -20.89
N ALA A 35 -32.92 -0.17 -21.86
CA ALA A 35 -33.98 -1.12 -22.16
C ALA A 35 -33.40 -2.40 -22.77
N LYS A 36 -32.45 -2.24 -23.70
CA LYS A 36 -31.75 -3.38 -24.30
C LYS A 36 -30.79 -4.07 -23.33
N LEU A 37 -30.11 -3.32 -22.46
CA LEU A 37 -29.30 -3.90 -21.40
C LEU A 37 -30.15 -4.75 -20.45
N ARG A 38 -31.33 -4.25 -20.06
CA ARG A 38 -32.29 -4.99 -19.23
C ARG A 38 -32.77 -6.26 -19.94
N LEU A 39 -33.07 -6.18 -21.24
CA LEU A 39 -33.47 -7.35 -22.04
C LEU A 39 -32.36 -8.42 -22.09
N LEU A 40 -31.09 -8.02 -22.20
CA LEU A 40 -29.95 -8.94 -22.23
C LEU A 40 -29.68 -9.61 -20.87
N LEU A 41 -29.97 -8.91 -19.77
CA LEU A 41 -29.77 -9.42 -18.41
C LEU A 41 -30.95 -10.27 -17.90
N GLY A 42 -32.10 -10.23 -18.57
CA GLY A 42 -33.27 -11.08 -18.25
C GLY A 42 -33.95 -10.71 -16.93
N ASP A 43 -34.44 -11.73 -16.22
CA ASP A 43 -35.20 -11.60 -14.95
C ASP A 43 -34.30 -11.35 -13.72
N GLU A 44 -32.97 -11.35 -13.89
CA GLU A 44 -31.98 -11.06 -12.84
C GLU A 44 -31.82 -9.54 -12.57
N VAL A 45 -32.79 -8.73 -13.01
CA VAL A 45 -32.80 -7.29 -12.81
C VAL A 45 -33.79 -6.97 -11.70
N GLU A 46 -33.24 -6.56 -10.55
CA GLU A 46 -34.02 -6.23 -9.35
C GLU A 46 -35.09 -5.16 -9.62
N THR A 47 -36.34 -5.41 -9.18
CA THR A 47 -37.50 -4.54 -9.46
C THR A 47 -38.24 -4.03 -8.23
N GLU A 48 -37.85 -4.46 -7.02
CA GLU A 48 -38.50 -4.01 -5.78
C GLU A 48 -38.12 -2.57 -5.39
N GLU A 49 -39.10 -1.80 -4.92
CA GLU A 49 -38.93 -0.39 -4.51
C GLU A 49 -38.31 -0.25 -3.11
N GLU A 50 -38.57 -1.19 -2.18
CA GLU A 50 -38.01 -1.18 -0.83
C GLU A 50 -36.78 -2.08 -0.73
N ARG A 51 -35.59 -1.47 -0.67
CA ARG A 51 -34.33 -2.20 -0.50
C ARG A 51 -33.43 -1.54 0.52
N TYR A 52 -32.48 -2.31 1.06
CA TYR A 52 -31.41 -1.76 1.87
C TYR A 52 -30.61 -0.74 1.04
N GLU A 53 -30.60 0.52 1.47
CA GLU A 53 -29.79 1.58 0.86
C GLU A 53 -28.97 2.28 1.95
N PHE A 54 -27.65 2.23 1.80
CA PHE A 54 -26.76 3.06 2.61
C PHE A 54 -26.66 4.45 1.97
N THR A 55 -27.38 5.43 2.52
CA THR A 55 -27.44 6.80 1.97
C THR A 55 -27.02 7.86 2.99
N TRP A 56 -26.49 8.98 2.49
CA TRP A 56 -26.16 10.18 3.26
C TRP A 56 -26.21 11.42 2.36
N LYS A 57 -26.27 12.61 2.97
CA LYS A 57 -26.30 13.87 2.21
C LYS A 57 -24.95 14.14 1.53
N GLY A 58 -24.93 14.23 0.20
CA GLY A 58 -23.70 14.47 -0.56
C GLY A 58 -23.14 13.22 -1.25
N LYS A 59 -23.77 12.04 -1.08
CA LYS A 59 -23.34 10.79 -1.72
C LYS A 59 -23.22 10.91 -3.25
N THR A 60 -24.23 11.48 -3.90
CA THR A 60 -24.26 11.68 -5.36
C THR A 60 -23.09 12.54 -5.81
N GLU A 61 -22.80 13.61 -5.08
CA GLU A 61 -21.70 14.52 -5.36
C GLU A 61 -20.34 13.85 -5.11
N ALA A 62 -20.19 13.07 -4.04
CA ALA A 62 -19.00 12.27 -3.77
C ALA A 62 -18.71 11.26 -4.89
N ILE A 63 -19.74 10.61 -5.44
CA ILE A 63 -19.63 9.74 -6.61
C ILE A 63 -19.14 10.52 -7.84
N ARG A 64 -19.70 11.70 -8.10
CA ARG A 64 -19.31 12.57 -9.23
C ARG A 64 -17.87 13.06 -9.09
N LEU A 65 -17.42 13.42 -7.89
CA LEU A 65 -16.04 13.84 -7.62
C LEU A 65 -15.03 12.76 -8.00
N ALA A 66 -15.33 11.49 -7.75
CA ALA A 66 -14.45 10.38 -8.15
C ALA A 66 -14.33 10.21 -9.68
N GLN A 67 -15.28 10.76 -10.45
CA GLN A 67 -15.33 10.66 -11.92
C GLN A 67 -14.87 11.95 -12.63
N LYS A 68 -14.73 13.07 -11.89
CA LYS A 68 -14.30 14.36 -12.45
C LYS A 68 -12.85 14.25 -12.93
N GLN A 69 -12.60 14.61 -14.19
CA GLN A 69 -11.24 14.79 -14.71
C GLN A 69 -10.60 16.04 -14.09
N THR A 70 -9.30 16.00 -13.90
CA THR A 70 -8.49 17.14 -13.45
C THR A 70 -7.49 17.52 -14.53
N THR A 71 -7.07 18.79 -14.50
CA THR A 71 -5.96 19.31 -15.31
C THR A 71 -4.72 19.53 -14.43
N GLY A 72 -4.75 19.01 -13.19
CA GLY A 72 -3.63 19.05 -12.27
C GLY A 72 -2.45 18.24 -12.77
N THR A 73 -1.26 18.65 -12.33
CA THR A 73 0.00 17.99 -12.63
C THR A 73 0.86 17.91 -11.37
N LEU A 74 1.94 17.12 -11.43
CA LEU A 74 2.92 17.02 -10.37
C LEU A 74 4.25 17.61 -10.84
N ARG A 75 4.76 18.57 -10.07
CA ARG A 75 6.02 19.25 -10.36
C ARG A 75 7.15 18.69 -9.52
N PRO A 76 8.33 18.43 -10.12
CA PRO A 76 9.47 17.88 -9.39
C PRO A 76 10.09 18.91 -8.44
N LYS A 77 10.48 18.46 -7.24
CA LYS A 77 11.25 19.26 -6.27
C LYS A 77 12.57 18.56 -5.96
N LYS A 78 13.50 18.62 -6.93
CA LYS A 78 14.80 17.93 -6.88
C LYS A 78 15.61 18.26 -5.62
N GLY A 79 15.59 19.53 -5.16
CA GLY A 79 16.31 19.96 -3.96
C GLY A 79 15.84 19.30 -2.65
N ASP A 80 14.59 18.84 -2.60
CA ASP A 80 14.04 18.15 -1.44
C ASP A 80 14.17 16.63 -1.56
N SER A 81 14.57 16.13 -2.72
CA SER A 81 14.68 14.71 -3.02
C SER A 81 16.01 14.13 -2.55
N VAL A 82 16.07 12.81 -2.44
CA VAL A 82 17.30 12.08 -2.10
C VAL A 82 17.50 10.95 -3.12
N ASP A 83 18.70 10.86 -3.70
CA ASP A 83 19.05 9.90 -4.75
C ASP A 83 18.11 9.93 -5.97
N TRP A 84 17.81 11.14 -6.45
CA TRP A 84 16.85 11.41 -7.53
C TRP A 84 16.98 10.47 -8.74
N ASP A 85 18.21 10.25 -9.24
CA ASP A 85 18.40 9.49 -10.48
C ASP A 85 18.23 7.97 -10.31
N ARG A 86 18.26 7.47 -9.07
CA ARG A 86 18.26 6.02 -8.77
C ARG A 86 17.01 5.54 -8.06
N THR A 87 16.37 6.42 -7.29
CA THR A 87 15.25 6.02 -6.45
C THR A 87 13.95 5.86 -7.23
N GLU A 88 13.17 4.87 -6.81
CA GLU A 88 11.83 4.57 -7.29
C GLU A 88 10.76 4.87 -6.24
N ASN A 89 11.14 5.51 -5.13
CA ASN A 89 10.23 5.94 -4.09
C ASN A 89 9.74 7.37 -4.36
N LEU A 90 8.47 7.64 -4.04
CA LEU A 90 7.83 8.93 -4.27
C LEU A 90 7.25 9.52 -2.98
N TYR A 91 7.41 10.83 -2.81
CA TYR A 91 6.74 11.64 -1.82
C TYR A 91 6.03 12.80 -2.52
N ILE A 92 4.70 12.86 -2.45
CA ILE A 92 3.88 13.82 -3.19
C ILE A 92 3.18 14.75 -2.19
N GLU A 93 3.44 16.05 -2.33
CA GLU A 93 2.83 17.11 -1.53
C GLU A 93 1.56 17.62 -2.24
N GLY A 94 0.41 17.52 -1.58
CA GLY A 94 -0.84 18.05 -2.13
C GLY A 94 -2.08 17.36 -1.56
N ASP A 95 -3.24 17.83 -2.00
CA ASP A 95 -4.50 17.16 -1.68
C ASP A 95 -4.52 15.76 -2.29
N ASN A 96 -4.80 14.77 -1.44
CA ASN A 96 -4.75 13.37 -1.83
C ASN A 96 -5.84 12.99 -2.84
N LEU A 97 -7.00 13.63 -2.86
CA LEU A 97 -8.03 13.34 -3.86
C LEU A 97 -7.56 13.72 -5.26
N GLU A 98 -6.98 14.92 -5.43
CA GLU A 98 -6.45 15.37 -6.72
C GLU A 98 -5.20 14.58 -7.14
N VAL A 99 -4.29 14.29 -6.20
CA VAL A 99 -3.11 13.43 -6.50
C VAL A 99 -3.56 12.05 -6.94
N LEU A 100 -4.51 11.42 -6.25
CA LEU A 100 -5.05 10.11 -6.64
C LEU A 100 -5.65 10.13 -8.04
N ARG A 101 -6.25 11.25 -8.50
CA ARG A 101 -6.75 11.41 -9.88
C ARG A 101 -5.61 11.50 -10.89
N VAL A 102 -4.58 12.28 -10.61
CA VAL A 102 -3.41 12.42 -11.48
C VAL A 102 -2.67 11.08 -11.66
N LEU A 103 -2.59 10.27 -10.60
CA LEU A 103 -1.94 8.96 -10.64
C LEU A 103 -2.72 7.91 -11.46
N GLN A 104 -3.99 8.14 -11.79
CA GLN A 104 -4.85 7.15 -12.48
C GLN A 104 -4.35 6.77 -13.87
N THR A 105 -3.60 7.64 -14.55
CA THR A 105 -3.09 7.32 -15.88
C THR A 105 -1.84 6.45 -15.80
N SER A 106 -0.94 6.72 -14.84
CA SER A 106 0.39 6.12 -14.79
C SER A 106 0.51 4.92 -13.85
N TYR A 107 -0.33 4.85 -12.81
CA TYR A 107 -0.25 3.85 -11.72
C TYR A 107 -1.49 2.97 -11.60
N ARG A 108 -2.41 3.01 -12.58
CA ARG A 108 -3.59 2.11 -12.61
C ARG A 108 -3.15 0.65 -12.61
N ASN A 109 -3.73 -0.14 -11.71
CA ASN A 109 -3.42 -1.57 -11.56
C ASN A 109 -1.94 -1.89 -11.28
N LYS A 110 -1.21 -1.01 -10.57
CA LYS A 110 0.23 -1.22 -10.25
C LYS A 110 0.53 -1.30 -8.76
N ILE A 111 -0.39 -0.88 -7.89
CA ILE A 111 -0.17 -0.83 -6.45
C ILE A 111 -0.55 -2.17 -5.82
N LYS A 112 0.37 -2.84 -5.14
CA LYS A 112 0.07 -4.10 -4.47
C LYS A 112 -0.67 -3.88 -3.14
N MET A 113 -0.19 -2.93 -2.35
CA MET A 113 -0.70 -2.67 -1.02
C MET A 113 -1.03 -1.19 -0.87
N ILE A 114 -2.21 -0.89 -0.34
CA ILE A 114 -2.58 0.43 0.15
C ILE A 114 -2.72 0.34 1.66
N TYR A 115 -2.05 1.23 2.39
CA TYR A 115 -2.30 1.44 3.81
C TYR A 115 -2.67 2.90 4.02
N ILE A 116 -3.74 3.15 4.77
CA ILE A 116 -4.11 4.50 5.17
C ILE A 116 -4.51 4.56 6.64
N ASP A 117 -4.18 5.69 7.26
CA ASP A 117 -4.58 6.07 8.62
C ASP A 117 -5.37 7.39 8.53
N PRO A 118 -6.63 7.36 8.03
CA PRO A 118 -7.45 8.56 7.91
C PRO A 118 -7.76 9.15 9.29
N PRO A 119 -8.20 10.43 9.37
CA PRO A 119 -8.74 11.00 10.61
C PRO A 119 -9.91 10.14 11.13
N TYR A 120 -9.98 9.89 12.44
CA TYR A 120 -10.95 8.97 13.04
C TYR A 120 -12.33 9.60 13.32
N ASN A 121 -12.47 10.92 13.12
CA ASN A 121 -13.68 11.69 13.41
C ASN A 121 -14.08 11.63 14.90
N THR A 122 -13.14 11.96 15.78
CA THR A 122 -13.32 12.04 17.25
C THR A 122 -13.81 13.41 17.74
N GLY A 123 -14.25 14.29 16.83
CA GLY A 123 -14.73 15.65 17.12
C GLY A 123 -13.66 16.76 17.10
N ASN A 124 -12.38 16.41 17.25
CA ASN A 124 -11.25 17.35 17.11
C ASN A 124 -10.42 17.10 15.84
N ASP A 125 -10.78 16.08 15.06
CA ASP A 125 -9.99 15.67 13.91
C ASP A 125 -10.18 16.61 12.71
N PHE A 126 -9.12 16.70 11.92
CA PHE A 126 -9.11 17.43 10.65
C PHE A 126 -9.94 16.68 9.61
N ILE A 127 -10.99 17.32 9.08
CA ILE A 127 -11.79 16.78 7.98
C ILE A 127 -11.63 17.66 6.75
N TYR A 128 -11.34 17.03 5.63
CA TYR A 128 -11.23 17.70 4.34
C TYR A 128 -12.64 18.14 3.90
N ARG A 129 -12.84 19.45 3.77
CA ARG A 129 -14.03 19.99 3.11
C ARG A 129 -13.74 20.15 1.63
N ASP A 130 -14.04 19.09 0.88
CA ASP A 130 -14.01 19.12 -0.59
C ASP A 130 -15.07 20.14 -1.07
N ASP A 131 -14.66 21.12 -1.89
CA ASP A 131 -15.60 22.04 -2.55
C ASP A 131 -15.76 21.62 -4.01
N PHE A 132 -16.92 21.88 -4.58
CA PHE A 132 -17.40 21.33 -5.83
C PHE A 132 -17.13 22.26 -7.03
N ARG A 133 -16.50 23.43 -6.81
CA ARG A 133 -16.02 24.37 -7.84
C ARG A 133 -14.49 24.30 -7.96
N ASP A 134 -13.97 24.51 -9.17
CA ASP A 134 -12.63 24.08 -9.63
C ASP A 134 -11.51 24.02 -8.59
N ASN A 135 -11.03 22.78 -8.37
CA ASN A 135 -10.26 22.39 -7.19
C ASN A 135 -8.84 22.95 -7.12
N ILE A 136 -8.20 23.31 -8.24
CA ILE A 136 -6.79 23.71 -8.22
C ILE A 136 -6.62 25.20 -7.87
N SER A 137 -7.48 26.07 -8.43
CA SER A 137 -7.52 27.49 -8.07
C SER A 137 -7.98 27.65 -6.62
N ASN A 138 -9.00 26.89 -6.21
CA ASN A 138 -9.47 26.82 -4.82
C ASN A 138 -8.44 26.20 -3.86
N TYR A 139 -7.60 25.25 -4.29
CA TYR A 139 -6.55 24.66 -3.42
C TYR A 139 -5.59 25.72 -2.90
N LYS A 140 -5.18 26.68 -3.75
CA LYS A 140 -4.28 27.78 -3.36
C LYS A 140 -4.96 28.81 -2.46
N GLU A 141 -6.25 29.10 -2.71
CA GLU A 141 -7.05 30.02 -1.87
C GLU A 141 -7.42 29.40 -0.52
N LYS A 142 -7.75 28.10 -0.47
CA LYS A 142 -8.10 27.36 0.77
C LYS A 142 -6.91 27.12 1.70
N MET A 143 -5.67 27.12 1.21
CA MET A 143 -4.50 27.14 2.10
C MET A 143 -4.50 28.38 3.01
N GLN A 144 -5.22 29.46 2.64
CA GLN A 144 -5.35 30.69 3.45
C GLN A 144 -6.61 30.72 4.34
N GLU A 145 -7.61 29.86 4.09
CA GLU A 145 -8.80 29.74 4.95
C GLU A 145 -8.63 28.63 6.00
N SER A 146 -8.94 28.93 7.27
CA SER A 146 -8.75 27.99 8.37
C SER A 146 -9.69 26.77 8.25
N TYR A 147 -9.10 25.60 8.07
CA TYR A 147 -9.76 24.31 8.21
C TYR A 147 -10.39 24.19 9.61
N LYS A 148 -11.70 23.94 9.69
CA LYS A 148 -12.44 23.90 10.96
C LYS A 148 -12.61 22.47 11.44
N SER A 149 -12.45 22.25 12.75
CA SER A 149 -12.79 20.98 13.42
C SER A 149 -14.26 20.60 13.19
N ASN A 150 -14.51 19.31 13.02
CA ASN A 150 -15.87 18.79 12.86
C ASN A 150 -16.53 18.62 14.23
N ALA A 151 -17.19 19.67 14.73
CA ALA A 151 -17.84 19.61 16.03
C ALA A 151 -19.02 18.62 16.03
N GLU A 152 -19.11 17.78 17.08
CA GLU A 152 -20.18 16.78 17.31
C GLU A 152 -21.60 17.36 17.28
N THR A 153 -21.75 18.67 17.49
CA THR A 153 -23.05 19.37 17.54
C THR A 153 -23.68 19.59 16.16
N SER A 154 -22.99 19.24 15.07
CA SER A 154 -23.57 19.29 13.73
C SER A 154 -24.35 18.00 13.45
N GLY A 155 -25.61 18.09 13.04
CA GLY A 155 -26.39 16.95 12.53
C GLY A 155 -25.85 16.33 11.22
N ARG A 156 -24.59 16.62 10.87
CA ARG A 156 -23.85 16.18 9.67
C ARG A 156 -22.49 15.56 10.02
N PHE A 157 -22.24 15.25 11.29
CA PHE A 157 -20.96 14.77 11.78
C PHE A 157 -20.33 13.64 10.92
N HIS A 158 -21.08 12.57 10.67
CA HIS A 158 -20.62 11.47 9.81
C HIS A 158 -20.61 11.83 8.32
N THR A 159 -21.55 12.66 7.88
CA THR A 159 -21.74 13.03 6.47
C THR A 159 -20.48 13.63 5.86
N ASP A 160 -19.83 14.56 6.55
CA ASP A 160 -18.63 15.24 6.03
C ASP A 160 -17.47 14.25 5.88
N TRP A 161 -17.31 13.33 6.84
CA TRP A 161 -16.31 12.27 6.77
C TRP A 161 -16.56 11.30 5.60
N LEU A 162 -17.81 10.88 5.39
CA LEU A 162 -18.19 10.00 4.27
C LEU A 162 -17.95 10.68 2.91
N ASN A 163 -18.29 11.97 2.79
CA ASN A 163 -18.06 12.75 1.58
C ASN A 163 -16.56 12.84 1.23
N MET A 164 -15.70 12.94 2.24
CA MET A 164 -14.25 12.92 2.06
C MET A 164 -13.74 11.52 1.67
N MET A 165 -14.13 10.47 2.38
CA MET A 165 -13.53 9.15 2.21
C MET A 165 -13.97 8.43 0.94
N TYR A 166 -15.24 8.52 0.57
CA TYR A 166 -15.81 7.79 -0.56
C TYR A 166 -15.03 7.99 -1.88
N PRO A 167 -14.79 9.22 -2.37
CA PRO A 167 -14.10 9.40 -3.65
C PRO A 167 -12.64 8.96 -3.60
N ARG A 168 -11.98 9.11 -2.44
CA ARG A 168 -10.58 8.70 -2.24
C ARG A 168 -10.44 7.18 -2.31
N ILE A 169 -11.30 6.43 -1.60
CA ILE A 169 -11.31 4.96 -1.63
C ILE A 169 -11.64 4.45 -3.05
N LYS A 170 -12.59 5.09 -3.74
CA LYS A 170 -12.98 4.71 -5.11
C LYS A 170 -11.82 4.87 -6.11
N LEU A 171 -11.07 5.95 -6.01
CA LEU A 171 -9.88 6.17 -6.85
C LEU A 171 -8.72 5.23 -6.45
N ALA A 172 -8.53 4.99 -5.15
CA ALA A 172 -7.52 4.07 -4.62
C ALA A 172 -7.73 2.63 -5.13
N LYS A 173 -8.98 2.13 -5.16
CA LYS A 173 -9.31 0.80 -5.71
C LYS A 173 -8.80 0.61 -7.15
N ASN A 174 -8.87 1.65 -7.98
CA ASN A 174 -8.40 1.60 -9.36
C ASN A 174 -6.87 1.46 -9.50
N LEU A 175 -6.11 1.91 -8.50
CA LEU A 175 -4.66 1.83 -8.51
C LEU A 175 -4.15 0.44 -8.10
N LEU A 176 -4.96 -0.32 -7.35
CA LEU A 176 -4.61 -1.66 -6.89
C LEU A 176 -4.43 -2.65 -8.04
N THR A 177 -3.42 -3.52 -7.98
CA THR A 177 -3.33 -4.73 -8.82
C THR A 177 -4.53 -5.64 -8.56
N GLU A 178 -4.80 -6.59 -9.46
CA GLU A 178 -5.91 -7.54 -9.28
C GLU A 178 -5.81 -8.34 -7.97
N ASP A 179 -4.60 -8.69 -7.55
CA ASP A 179 -4.29 -9.34 -6.28
C ASP A 179 -3.92 -8.34 -5.16
N GLY A 180 -4.26 -7.06 -5.34
CA GLY A 180 -3.92 -5.97 -4.44
C GLY A 180 -4.84 -5.90 -3.21
N VAL A 181 -4.32 -5.35 -2.12
CA VAL A 181 -4.98 -5.30 -0.81
C VAL A 181 -4.98 -3.88 -0.24
N MET A 182 -6.08 -3.47 0.37
CA MET A 182 -6.21 -2.21 1.09
C MET A 182 -6.42 -2.46 2.59
N PHE A 183 -5.62 -1.77 3.40
CA PHE A 183 -5.68 -1.72 4.85
C PHE A 183 -6.06 -0.32 5.30
N ILE A 184 -7.10 -0.21 6.13
CA ILE A 184 -7.60 1.09 6.61
C ILE A 184 -7.70 1.04 8.12
N SER A 185 -6.83 1.80 8.79
CA SER A 185 -6.89 1.99 10.25
C SER A 185 -8.08 2.85 10.63
N ILE A 186 -8.80 2.45 11.68
CA ILE A 186 -9.98 3.17 12.14
C ILE A 186 -10.28 2.84 13.61
N ASP A 187 -11.01 3.73 14.26
CA ASP A 187 -11.58 3.49 15.58
C ASP A 187 -13.07 3.13 15.52
N ASP A 188 -13.74 3.02 16.67
CA ASP A 188 -15.16 2.65 16.74
C ASP A 188 -16.12 3.73 16.23
N ASN A 189 -15.70 4.99 16.08
CA ASN A 189 -16.59 6.08 15.69
C ASN A 189 -17.08 5.91 14.25
N GLU A 190 -16.18 5.55 13.33
CA GLU A 190 -16.48 5.46 11.89
C GLU A 190 -16.28 4.07 11.29
N GLN A 191 -15.82 3.07 12.06
CA GLN A 191 -15.64 1.70 11.56
C GLN A 191 -16.88 1.13 10.85
N PRO A 192 -18.12 1.28 11.38
CA PRO A 192 -19.31 0.74 10.72
C PRO A 192 -19.61 1.45 9.39
N ASN A 193 -19.38 2.76 9.31
CA ASN A 193 -19.66 3.52 8.10
C ASN A 193 -18.59 3.30 7.03
N LEU A 194 -17.33 3.23 7.44
CA LEU A 194 -16.22 2.86 6.57
C LEU A 194 -16.42 1.47 5.95
N ARG A 195 -16.85 0.50 6.76
CA ARG A 195 -17.20 -0.85 6.29
C ARG A 195 -18.23 -0.80 5.16
N LYS A 196 -19.32 -0.05 5.35
CA LYS A 196 -20.38 0.09 4.33
C LYS A 196 -19.90 0.77 3.06
N ILE A 197 -19.07 1.82 3.17
CA ILE A 197 -18.46 2.46 1.99
C ILE A 197 -17.57 1.47 1.24
N CYS A 198 -16.74 0.71 1.95
CA CYS A 198 -15.86 -0.27 1.32
C CYS A 198 -16.65 -1.41 0.68
N ASP A 199 -17.71 -1.93 1.33
CA ASP A 199 -18.59 -2.94 0.74
C ASP A 199 -19.25 -2.44 -0.55
N GLU A 200 -19.71 -1.18 -0.59
CA GLU A 200 -20.29 -0.59 -1.81
C GLU A 200 -19.25 -0.40 -2.93
N ILE A 201 -18.03 0.03 -2.59
CA ILE A 201 -16.98 0.34 -3.59
C ILE A 201 -16.27 -0.92 -4.08
N PHE A 202 -15.92 -1.83 -3.18
CA PHE A 202 -15.18 -3.06 -3.50
C PHE A 202 -16.11 -4.18 -3.92
N GLY A 203 -17.27 -4.31 -3.26
CA GLY A 203 -18.07 -5.53 -3.18
C GLY A 203 -17.95 -6.12 -1.77
N GLU A 204 -19.04 -6.61 -1.19
CA GLU A 204 -19.01 -7.23 0.14
C GLU A 204 -18.15 -8.51 0.14
N GLU A 205 -18.17 -9.24 -0.97
CA GLU A 205 -17.34 -10.42 -1.20
C GLU A 205 -15.84 -10.10 -1.23
N CYS A 206 -15.45 -8.83 -1.35
CA CYS A 206 -14.07 -8.37 -1.31
C CYS A 206 -13.52 -8.16 0.11
N PHE A 207 -14.38 -8.10 1.12
CA PHE A 207 -13.98 -7.99 2.53
C PHE A 207 -13.21 -9.22 2.98
N VAL A 208 -11.98 -9.06 3.47
CA VAL A 208 -11.13 -10.17 3.92
C VAL A 208 -11.35 -10.44 5.40
N THR A 209 -11.08 -9.45 6.25
CA THR A 209 -11.23 -9.53 7.70
C THR A 209 -11.10 -8.15 8.35
N THR A 210 -11.34 -8.08 9.66
CA THR A 210 -11.01 -6.93 10.52
C THR A 210 -9.90 -7.33 11.47
N LEU A 211 -8.73 -6.69 11.36
CA LEU A 211 -7.66 -6.88 12.34
C LEU A 211 -7.98 -6.08 13.60
N HIS A 212 -7.77 -6.70 14.75
CA HIS A 212 -7.95 -6.11 16.06
C HIS A 212 -6.57 -5.85 16.66
N VAL A 213 -6.13 -4.60 16.65
CA VAL A 213 -4.77 -4.21 17.05
C VAL A 213 -4.80 -3.68 18.48
N GLU A 214 -4.12 -4.37 19.40
CA GLU A 214 -4.00 -3.97 20.80
C GLU A 214 -3.03 -2.78 20.94
N MET A 215 -3.53 -1.57 20.70
CA MET A 215 -2.79 -0.31 20.72
C MET A 215 -2.58 0.25 22.14
N SER A 216 -3.30 -0.24 23.13
CA SER A 216 -3.13 0.17 24.54
C SER A 216 -3.43 -0.97 25.51
N ALA A 217 -2.93 -0.88 26.73
CA ALA A 217 -3.21 -1.84 27.80
C ALA A 217 -4.09 -1.22 28.90
N THR A 218 -4.82 -2.05 29.64
CA THR A 218 -5.57 -1.63 30.84
C THR A 218 -4.61 -1.33 31.99
N GLN A 219 -3.95 -0.16 31.91
CA GLN A 219 -2.96 0.30 32.88
C GLN A 219 -3.21 1.78 33.25
N GLY A 220 -2.71 2.20 34.42
CA GLY A 220 -2.81 3.59 34.88
C GLY A 220 -4.26 4.08 35.04
N MET A 221 -4.59 5.22 34.43
CA MET A 221 -5.92 5.85 34.52
C MET A 221 -7.06 4.95 34.04
N LYS A 222 -6.77 4.04 33.10
CA LYS A 222 -7.73 3.05 32.59
C LYS A 222 -8.15 2.04 33.66
N VAL A 223 -7.27 1.71 34.61
CA VAL A 223 -7.60 0.78 35.70
C VAL A 223 -8.69 1.35 36.59
N LYS A 224 -8.65 2.65 36.89
CA LYS A 224 -9.69 3.32 37.69
C LYS A 224 -11.05 3.29 37.00
N ALA A 225 -11.08 3.45 35.68
CA ALA A 225 -12.31 3.33 34.91
C ALA A 225 -12.83 1.89 34.92
N ALA A 226 -11.95 0.90 34.69
CA ALA A 226 -12.29 -0.51 34.74
C ALA A 226 -12.84 -0.94 36.11
N GLN A 227 -12.20 -0.50 37.20
CA GLN A 227 -12.66 -0.77 38.58
C GLN A 227 -14.01 -0.14 38.90
N LYS A 228 -14.41 0.91 38.18
CA LYS A 228 -15.75 1.51 38.26
C LYS A 228 -16.79 0.79 37.39
N GLY A 229 -16.42 -0.32 36.76
CA GLY A 229 -17.30 -1.11 35.90
C GLY A 229 -17.29 -0.71 34.42
N ASN A 230 -16.45 0.25 34.00
CA ASN A 230 -16.36 0.62 32.59
C ASN A 230 -15.58 -0.44 31.80
N ILE A 231 -16.06 -0.78 30.61
CA ILE A 231 -15.28 -1.56 29.65
C ILE A 231 -14.29 -0.61 28.98
N VAL A 232 -13.00 -0.86 29.18
CA VAL A 232 -11.95 0.01 28.64
C VAL A 232 -11.56 -0.48 27.25
N LYS A 233 -11.63 0.44 26.28
CA LYS A 233 -11.14 0.20 24.93
C LYS A 233 -9.61 0.12 24.92
N ASN A 234 -9.09 -0.99 24.43
CA ASN A 234 -7.66 -1.22 24.25
C ASN A 234 -7.23 -1.37 22.78
N THR A 235 -8.22 -1.52 21.91
CA THR A 235 -8.04 -2.00 20.54
C THR A 235 -8.43 -0.92 19.54
N GLU A 236 -7.67 -0.81 18.46
CA GLU A 236 -8.06 -0.15 17.22
C GLU A 236 -8.28 -1.19 16.12
N TYR A 237 -8.99 -0.83 15.07
CA TYR A 237 -9.36 -1.74 13.99
C TYR A 237 -8.58 -1.43 12.72
N ILE A 238 -8.28 -2.45 11.93
CA ILE A 238 -7.83 -2.29 10.54
C ILE A 238 -8.76 -3.12 9.66
N LEU A 239 -9.53 -2.44 8.81
CA LEU A 239 -10.34 -3.13 7.80
C LEU A 239 -9.46 -3.58 6.65
N VAL A 240 -9.66 -4.81 6.20
CA VAL A 240 -8.88 -5.43 5.12
C VAL A 240 -9.79 -5.80 3.95
N TYR A 241 -9.50 -5.24 2.78
CA TYR A 241 -10.19 -5.54 1.52
C TYR A 241 -9.19 -5.99 0.46
N SER A 242 -9.55 -7.03 -0.28
CA SER A 242 -8.87 -7.45 -1.51
C SER A 242 -9.57 -6.82 -2.70
N LYS A 243 -8.86 -6.53 -3.79
CA LYS A 243 -9.52 -5.97 -4.98
C LYS A 243 -10.46 -6.97 -5.67
N ASN A 244 -10.13 -8.26 -5.62
CA ASN A 244 -10.75 -9.32 -6.42
C ASN A 244 -11.55 -10.37 -5.60
N GLY A 245 -11.81 -10.15 -4.31
CA GLY A 245 -12.53 -11.13 -3.48
C GLY A 245 -11.64 -12.10 -2.71
N ARG A 246 -10.37 -12.25 -3.10
CA ARG A 246 -9.47 -13.28 -2.58
C ARG A 246 -9.19 -13.12 -1.07
N LYS A 247 -9.26 -14.22 -0.33
CA LYS A 247 -9.02 -14.24 1.14
C LYS A 247 -7.60 -14.65 1.51
N ASP A 248 -6.95 -15.47 0.68
CA ASP A 248 -5.56 -15.92 0.79
C ASP A 248 -4.59 -14.82 0.33
N ILE A 249 -4.58 -13.69 1.04
CA ILE A 249 -3.78 -12.51 0.70
C ILE A 249 -2.33 -12.55 1.20
N ALA A 250 -1.99 -13.52 2.05
CA ALA A 250 -0.69 -13.57 2.71
C ALA A 250 0.37 -14.23 1.81
N GLU A 251 1.38 -13.46 1.42
CA GLU A 251 2.61 -13.92 0.77
C GLU A 251 3.61 -14.46 1.80
N THR A 252 3.64 -13.85 2.99
CA THR A 252 4.44 -14.33 4.13
C THR A 252 3.55 -14.54 5.34
N ILE A 253 3.62 -15.73 5.95
CA ILE A 253 2.88 -16.04 7.17
C ILE A 253 3.59 -15.40 8.37
N LEU A 254 2.81 -14.69 9.20
CA LEU A 254 3.28 -14.14 10.45
C LEU A 254 3.02 -15.12 11.60
N TYR A 255 3.92 -15.14 12.57
CA TYR A 255 3.88 -16.05 13.70
C TYR A 255 3.88 -15.34 15.04
N ASP A 256 3.08 -15.83 15.98
CA ASP A 256 3.11 -15.42 17.38
C ASP A 256 3.81 -16.47 18.24
N TYR A 257 4.50 -16.01 19.28
CA TYR A 257 5.04 -16.87 20.30
C TYR A 257 3.92 -17.62 21.01
N ARG A 258 4.11 -18.93 21.15
CA ARG A 258 3.22 -19.86 21.84
C ARG A 258 3.92 -20.32 23.11
N GLU A 259 3.53 -19.74 24.23
CA GLU A 259 4.09 -20.09 25.55
C GLU A 259 3.83 -21.55 25.94
N LYS A 260 2.67 -22.09 25.54
CA LYS A 260 2.21 -23.41 25.96
C LYS A 260 2.55 -24.49 24.94
N TYR A 261 3.24 -25.54 25.39
CA TYR A 261 3.40 -26.79 24.67
C TYR A 261 2.06 -27.38 24.21
N ASP A 262 2.08 -28.02 23.05
CA ASP A 262 0.93 -28.70 22.50
C ASP A 262 0.96 -30.17 22.87
N THR A 263 0.12 -30.57 23.82
CA THR A 263 0.07 -31.94 24.34
C THR A 263 -0.26 -33.00 23.28
N HIS A 264 -0.75 -32.61 22.09
CA HIS A 264 -0.94 -33.55 20.98
C HIS A 264 0.39 -34.07 20.41
N TYR A 265 1.48 -33.31 20.54
CA TYR A 265 2.84 -33.75 20.18
C TYR A 265 3.35 -34.70 21.26
N SER A 266 2.81 -35.91 21.20
CA SER A 266 2.92 -36.96 22.21
C SER A 266 3.59 -38.22 21.66
N LYS A 267 4.03 -38.18 20.39
CA LYS A 267 4.64 -39.29 19.68
C LYS A 267 6.04 -38.92 19.22
N ILE A 268 6.88 -39.92 19.04
CA ILE A 268 8.23 -39.76 18.51
C ILE A 268 8.53 -40.86 17.49
N LEU A 269 9.21 -40.49 16.41
CA LEU A 269 9.76 -41.42 15.44
C LEU A 269 11.16 -41.85 15.93
N THR A 270 11.34 -43.14 16.18
CA THR A 270 12.62 -43.68 16.64
C THR A 270 13.66 -43.68 15.52
N GLU A 271 14.91 -43.98 15.88
CA GLU A 271 16.02 -44.11 14.93
C GLU A 271 15.80 -45.23 13.92
N ASP A 272 15.04 -46.25 14.32
CA ASP A 272 14.71 -47.42 13.51
C ASP A 272 13.45 -47.21 12.66
N GLY A 273 12.83 -46.03 12.71
CA GLY A 273 11.62 -45.68 11.94
C GLY A 273 10.30 -46.09 12.61
N GLU A 274 10.34 -46.54 13.87
CA GLU A 274 9.16 -46.96 14.62
C GLU A 274 8.45 -45.79 15.32
N ILE A 275 7.14 -45.91 15.52
CA ILE A 275 6.34 -44.90 16.21
C ILE A 275 6.15 -45.28 17.68
N GLU A 276 6.71 -44.47 18.60
CA GLU A 276 6.57 -44.65 20.03
C GLU A 276 5.83 -43.49 20.72
N ASN A 277 5.39 -43.71 21.96
CA ASN A 277 4.93 -42.64 22.85
C ASN A 277 6.14 -41.85 23.35
N LEU A 278 6.04 -40.52 23.34
CA LEU A 278 7.12 -39.61 23.72
C LEU A 278 7.62 -39.85 25.15
N VAL A 279 6.71 -39.93 26.13
CA VAL A 279 7.10 -40.00 27.56
C VAL A 279 7.87 -41.27 27.90
N PRO A 280 7.40 -42.49 27.57
CA PRO A 280 8.17 -43.71 27.83
C PRO A 280 9.51 -43.74 27.10
N TYR A 281 9.55 -43.31 25.84
CA TYR A 281 10.79 -43.25 25.06
C TYR A 281 11.81 -42.29 25.70
N MET A 282 11.36 -41.10 26.10
CA MET A 282 12.17 -40.09 26.75
C MET A 282 12.74 -40.58 28.08
N PHE A 283 11.93 -41.20 28.95
CA PHE A 283 12.41 -41.75 30.23
C PHE A 283 13.43 -42.87 30.03
N LYS A 284 13.25 -43.72 28.99
CA LYS A 284 14.22 -44.76 28.63
C LYS A 284 15.55 -44.17 28.15
N LYS A 285 15.51 -43.12 27.30
CA LYS A 285 16.72 -42.49 26.75
C LYS A 285 17.42 -41.59 27.76
N GLU A 286 16.67 -40.87 28.60
CA GLU A 286 17.19 -39.95 29.61
C GLU A 286 16.48 -40.16 30.98
N PRO A 287 16.92 -41.15 31.79
CA PRO A 287 16.32 -41.44 33.09
C PRO A 287 16.40 -40.30 34.11
N ALA A 288 17.28 -39.32 33.88
CA ALA A 288 17.36 -38.12 34.73
C ALA A 288 16.08 -37.28 34.66
N ILE A 289 15.42 -37.24 33.49
CA ILE A 289 14.15 -36.52 33.30
C ILE A 289 13.05 -37.16 34.16
N GLU A 290 12.96 -38.49 34.16
CA GLU A 290 11.97 -39.22 34.97
C GLU A 290 12.06 -38.85 36.46
N LYS A 291 13.29 -38.87 37.01
CA LYS A 291 13.54 -38.49 38.41
C LYS A 291 13.13 -37.05 38.72
N GLU A 292 13.42 -36.11 37.82
CA GLU A 292 13.03 -34.71 37.96
C GLU A 292 11.50 -34.55 37.94
N ILE A 293 10.82 -35.20 37.00
CA ILE A 293 9.36 -35.17 36.87
C ILE A 293 8.68 -35.78 38.10
N GLU A 294 9.19 -36.88 38.65
CA GLU A 294 8.68 -37.48 39.89
C GLU A 294 8.82 -36.53 41.09
N ALA A 295 9.97 -35.86 41.21
CA ALA A 295 10.21 -34.88 42.27
C ALA A 295 9.25 -33.69 42.15
N LEU A 296 9.10 -33.12 40.95
CA LEU A 296 8.18 -32.01 40.66
C LEU A 296 6.72 -32.42 40.89
N SER A 297 6.33 -33.64 40.50
CA SER A 297 4.97 -34.16 40.71
C SER A 297 4.63 -34.27 42.20
N LYS A 298 5.56 -34.74 43.03
CA LYS A 298 5.42 -34.77 44.50
C LYS A 298 5.31 -33.37 45.08
N GLN A 299 6.18 -32.44 44.64
CA GLN A 299 6.19 -31.06 45.12
C GLN A 299 4.90 -30.31 44.78
N LEU A 300 4.38 -30.50 43.57
CA LEU A 300 3.15 -29.83 43.10
C LEU A 300 1.87 -30.57 43.49
N ASN A 301 1.98 -31.74 44.13
CA ASN A 301 0.87 -32.62 44.50
C ASN A 301 -0.11 -32.89 43.34
N LYS A 302 0.42 -33.10 42.14
CA LYS A 302 -0.37 -33.40 40.93
C LYS A 302 0.43 -34.24 39.95
N ARG A 303 -0.25 -35.04 39.12
CA ARG A 303 0.37 -35.69 37.96
C ARG A 303 0.66 -34.65 36.88
N LEU A 304 1.88 -34.65 36.36
CA LEU A 304 2.30 -33.72 35.33
C LEU A 304 1.93 -34.26 33.94
N ASN A 305 1.27 -33.44 33.12
CA ASN A 305 1.10 -33.70 31.70
C ASN A 305 2.27 -33.08 30.89
N LEU A 306 2.28 -33.22 29.56
CA LEU A 306 3.37 -32.67 28.73
C LEU A 306 3.50 -31.14 28.83
N GLN A 307 2.39 -30.42 29.01
CA GLN A 307 2.41 -28.98 29.23
C GLN A 307 3.11 -28.66 30.56
N ASP A 308 2.73 -29.34 31.65
CA ASP A 308 3.35 -29.16 32.95
C ASP A 308 4.86 -29.52 32.91
N MET A 309 5.22 -30.61 32.24
CA MET A 309 6.62 -31.00 32.05
C MET A 309 7.39 -29.88 31.33
N TYR A 310 6.82 -29.32 30.27
CA TYR A 310 7.42 -28.18 29.57
C TYR A 310 7.49 -26.92 30.43
N ASP A 311 6.49 -26.64 31.27
CA ASP A 311 6.46 -25.44 32.11
C ASP A 311 7.45 -25.51 33.28
N TYR A 312 7.71 -26.69 33.84
CA TYR A 312 8.49 -26.84 35.08
C TYR A 312 9.87 -27.48 34.92
N SER A 313 10.07 -28.39 33.94
CA SER A 313 11.33 -29.14 33.80
C SER A 313 12.22 -28.54 32.71
N ILE A 314 13.44 -28.15 33.09
CA ILE A 314 14.46 -27.67 32.15
C ILE A 314 14.98 -28.83 31.30
N LEU A 315 15.13 -30.02 31.89
CA LEU A 315 15.60 -31.19 31.17
C LEU A 315 14.60 -31.62 30.09
N PHE A 316 13.30 -31.57 30.38
CA PHE A 316 12.25 -31.83 29.40
C PHE A 316 12.32 -30.84 28.23
N ARG A 317 12.45 -29.52 28.49
CA ARG A 317 12.59 -28.54 27.41
C ARG A 317 13.82 -28.80 26.54
N LYS A 318 14.95 -29.16 27.16
CA LYS A 318 16.17 -29.50 26.43
C LYS A 318 15.95 -30.73 25.56
N PHE A 319 15.32 -31.78 26.08
CA PHE A 319 14.96 -32.96 25.30
C PHE A 319 14.04 -32.62 24.13
N ILE A 320 13.03 -31.76 24.34
CA ILE A 320 12.18 -31.28 23.25
C ILE A 320 13.02 -30.57 22.18
N ASP A 321 13.95 -29.69 22.56
CA ASP A 321 14.78 -28.95 21.60
C ASP A 321 15.69 -29.88 20.79
N ASP A 322 16.30 -30.87 21.44
CA ASP A 322 17.20 -31.86 20.83
C ASP A 322 16.44 -32.84 19.89
N TYR A 323 15.20 -33.20 20.24
CA TYR A 323 14.42 -34.22 19.54
C TYR A 323 13.23 -33.68 18.71
N LYS A 324 12.99 -32.36 18.66
CA LYS A 324 11.85 -31.76 17.92
C LYS A 324 11.74 -32.19 16.46
N GLY A 325 12.85 -32.59 15.84
CA GLY A 325 12.89 -33.12 14.48
C GLY A 325 12.23 -34.49 14.29
N ARG A 326 11.99 -35.23 15.39
CA ARG A 326 11.40 -36.57 15.42
C ARG A 326 10.09 -36.63 16.20
N ILE A 327 9.82 -35.64 17.05
CA ILE A 327 8.56 -35.53 17.80
C ILE A 327 7.45 -35.08 16.86
N PHE A 328 6.28 -35.69 16.94
CA PHE A 328 5.16 -35.37 16.07
C PHE A 328 3.78 -35.55 16.73
N ARG A 329 2.76 -35.06 16.04
CA ARG A 329 1.35 -35.39 16.28
C ARG A 329 0.71 -35.94 15.01
N PHE A 330 -0.33 -36.75 15.17
CA PHE A 330 -1.16 -37.18 14.04
C PHE A 330 -2.13 -36.06 13.66
N ASP A 331 -2.38 -35.92 12.37
CA ASP A 331 -3.45 -35.09 11.83
C ASP A 331 -4.22 -35.83 10.73
N LYS A 332 -5.46 -35.42 10.52
CA LYS A 332 -6.30 -35.95 9.45
C LYS A 332 -5.82 -35.41 8.11
N VAL A 333 -5.82 -36.26 7.10
CA VAL A 333 -5.48 -35.88 5.73
C VAL A 333 -6.46 -36.51 4.75
N THR A 334 -6.73 -35.83 3.65
CA THR A 334 -7.64 -36.28 2.59
C THR A 334 -6.93 -36.30 1.24
N GLY A 335 -7.47 -37.09 0.30
CA GLY A 335 -6.96 -37.18 -1.07
C GLY A 335 -5.82 -38.17 -1.27
N PHE A 336 -5.27 -38.77 -0.21
CA PHE A 336 -4.23 -39.80 -0.33
C PHE A 336 -4.82 -41.21 -0.26
N THR A 337 -4.19 -42.14 -0.98
CA THR A 337 -4.60 -43.55 -1.05
C THR A 337 -3.47 -44.48 -0.66
N SER A 338 -3.77 -45.77 -0.48
CA SER A 338 -2.75 -46.79 -0.18
C SER A 338 -1.68 -46.93 -1.27
N GLU A 339 -1.92 -46.40 -2.48
CA GLU A 339 -0.91 -46.31 -3.53
C GLU A 339 0.16 -45.27 -3.21
N ASP A 340 -0.23 -44.16 -2.56
CA ASP A 340 0.70 -43.12 -2.12
C ASP A 340 1.58 -43.61 -0.97
N VAL A 341 0.98 -44.35 -0.03
CA VAL A 341 1.63 -44.88 1.17
C VAL A 341 1.14 -46.31 1.45
N PRO A 342 1.96 -47.34 1.15
CA PRO A 342 1.62 -48.72 1.46
C PRO A 342 1.40 -48.95 2.95
N GLU A 343 0.62 -49.98 3.28
CA GLU A 343 0.32 -50.33 4.67
C GLU A 343 1.58 -50.58 5.49
N GLY A 344 1.68 -49.95 6.66
CA GLY A 344 2.83 -50.07 7.54
C GLY A 344 4.02 -49.17 7.18
N GLU A 345 3.97 -48.44 6.07
CA GLU A 345 5.06 -47.54 5.68
C GLU A 345 4.82 -46.08 6.11
N ILE A 346 5.92 -45.36 6.29
CA ILE A 346 5.96 -43.90 6.41
C ILE A 346 6.66 -43.36 5.17
N ARG A 347 6.01 -42.45 4.45
CA ARG A 347 6.58 -41.84 3.24
C ARG A 347 6.42 -40.34 3.24
N GLU A 348 7.41 -39.68 2.67
CA GLU A 348 7.32 -38.29 2.29
C GLU A 348 6.68 -38.21 0.90
N VAL A 349 5.55 -37.50 0.80
CA VAL A 349 4.78 -37.36 -0.44
C VAL A 349 4.57 -35.88 -0.71
N THR A 350 4.94 -35.43 -1.91
CA THR A 350 4.70 -34.04 -2.33
C THR A 350 3.49 -33.98 -3.26
N ARG A 351 2.53 -33.10 -2.94
CA ARG A 351 1.35 -32.82 -3.76
C ARG A 351 1.01 -31.34 -3.70
N ASP A 352 0.69 -30.74 -4.86
CA ASP A 352 0.36 -29.32 -5.00
C ASP A 352 1.41 -28.38 -4.38
N GLY A 353 2.70 -28.75 -4.49
CA GLY A 353 3.82 -27.99 -3.93
C GLY A 353 3.95 -28.07 -2.40
N LYS A 354 3.16 -28.90 -1.72
CA LYS A 354 3.27 -29.18 -0.28
C LYS A 354 3.82 -30.58 -0.06
N THR A 355 4.75 -30.69 0.88
CA THR A 355 5.33 -31.96 1.30
C THR A 355 4.64 -32.46 2.57
N TYR A 356 4.20 -33.71 2.54
CA TYR A 356 3.49 -34.38 3.62
C TYR A 356 4.31 -35.58 4.08
N LEU A 357 4.52 -35.71 5.39
CA LEU A 357 5.01 -36.95 5.98
C LEU A 357 3.79 -37.77 6.36
N LEU A 358 3.57 -38.90 5.69
CA LEU A 358 2.33 -39.68 5.79
C LEU A 358 2.62 -41.09 6.30
N CYS A 359 1.67 -41.67 7.04
CA CYS A 359 1.71 -43.07 7.42
C CYS A 359 0.38 -43.76 7.12
N ASN A 360 0.44 -45.04 6.77
CA ASN A 360 -0.75 -45.88 6.58
C ASN A 360 -0.88 -46.89 7.73
N LYS A 361 -1.90 -46.68 8.57
CA LYS A 361 -2.26 -47.58 9.68
C LYS A 361 -3.54 -48.31 9.33
N GLN A 362 -3.42 -49.58 8.93
CA GLN A 362 -4.57 -50.47 8.71
C GLN A 362 -5.57 -49.89 7.71
N GLY A 363 -5.07 -49.33 6.61
CA GLY A 363 -5.88 -48.70 5.56
C GLY A 363 -6.29 -47.25 5.81
N ARG A 364 -5.95 -46.68 6.98
CA ARG A 364 -6.17 -45.27 7.28
C ARG A 364 -4.88 -44.47 7.15
N ILE A 365 -4.91 -43.48 6.26
CA ILE A 365 -3.77 -42.59 6.04
C ILE A 365 -3.90 -41.38 6.96
N GLU A 366 -2.82 -41.08 7.68
CA GLU A 366 -2.71 -39.94 8.58
C GLU A 366 -1.43 -39.17 8.28
N GLN A 367 -1.46 -37.86 8.52
CA GLN A 367 -0.30 -37.00 8.41
C GLN A 367 0.44 -36.93 9.75
N LEU A 368 1.76 -36.95 9.68
CA LEU A 368 2.69 -36.74 10.76
C LEU A 368 3.15 -35.27 10.72
N LEU A 369 2.63 -34.45 11.63
CA LEU A 369 3.08 -33.06 11.77
C LEU A 369 4.25 -33.02 12.75
N LEU A 370 5.45 -32.65 12.26
CA LEU A 370 6.65 -32.61 13.08
C LEU A 370 6.67 -31.38 13.97
N LEU A 371 7.14 -31.55 15.22
CA LEU A 371 7.21 -30.47 16.20
C LEU A 371 8.17 -29.36 15.74
N LYS A 372 9.25 -29.73 15.04
CA LYS A 372 10.21 -28.78 14.46
C LYS A 372 9.55 -27.69 13.62
N ASP A 373 8.45 -28.00 12.92
CA ASP A 373 7.76 -27.06 12.04
C ASP A 373 6.97 -26.00 12.86
N SER A 374 6.64 -26.33 14.11
CA SER A 374 6.06 -25.41 15.09
C SER A 374 7.10 -24.63 15.90
N PHE A 375 8.40 -24.74 15.58
CA PHE A 375 9.46 -23.94 16.18
C PHE A 375 10.02 -22.89 15.20
N GLY A 376 10.39 -21.72 15.72
CA GLY A 376 11.10 -20.70 14.95
C GLY A 376 11.01 -19.32 15.59
N TYR A 377 11.49 -18.31 14.86
CA TYR A 377 11.31 -16.90 15.21
C TYR A 377 9.85 -16.48 15.02
N CYS A 378 9.41 -15.59 15.90
CA CYS A 378 8.08 -14.97 15.91
C CYS A 378 8.15 -13.51 15.51
N ASP A 379 7.03 -12.96 15.04
CA ASP A 379 6.83 -11.55 14.71
C ASP A 379 6.22 -10.79 15.91
N ASP A 380 6.39 -11.27 17.13
CA ASP A 380 6.00 -10.56 18.35
C ASP A 380 6.98 -9.42 18.67
N PHE A 381 6.69 -8.61 19.69
CA PHE A 381 7.51 -7.44 20.01
C PHE A 381 8.98 -7.78 20.31
N ASN A 382 9.24 -8.95 20.92
CA ASN A 382 10.59 -9.39 21.31
C ASN A 382 11.31 -10.22 20.24
N GLN A 383 10.67 -10.52 19.11
CA GLN A 383 11.19 -11.44 18.08
C GLN A 383 11.59 -12.80 18.68
N SER A 384 10.73 -13.35 19.53
CA SER A 384 11.02 -14.53 20.35
C SER A 384 11.29 -15.76 19.47
N TYR A 385 12.29 -16.58 19.85
CA TYR A 385 12.50 -17.90 19.27
C TYR A 385 11.88 -18.99 20.15
N GLY A 386 11.13 -19.90 19.56
CA GLY A 386 10.61 -21.07 20.25
C GLY A 386 9.37 -21.63 19.58
N LEU A 387 8.48 -22.20 20.39
CA LEU A 387 7.16 -22.63 19.93
C LEU A 387 6.40 -21.43 19.36
N ARG A 388 5.89 -21.59 18.15
CA ARG A 388 5.18 -20.54 17.42
C ARG A 388 3.85 -21.05 16.87
N LYS A 389 2.93 -20.13 16.65
CA LYS A 389 1.64 -20.38 15.99
C LYS A 389 1.39 -19.30 14.94
N ILE A 390 0.62 -19.63 13.91
CA ILE A 390 0.21 -18.65 12.92
C ILE A 390 -0.60 -17.54 13.61
N ARG A 391 -0.29 -16.29 13.31
CA ARG A 391 -1.02 -15.13 13.82
C ARG A 391 -2.40 -15.04 13.15
N GLY A 392 -3.41 -14.78 13.97
CA GLY A 392 -4.79 -14.55 13.51
C GLY A 392 -5.11 -13.07 13.27
N ASP A 393 -6.38 -12.73 13.38
CA ASP A 393 -6.91 -11.37 13.31
C ASP A 393 -6.68 -10.55 14.60
N TRP A 394 -6.33 -11.19 15.71
CA TRP A 394 -5.95 -10.52 16.96
C TRP A 394 -4.45 -10.19 17.03
N TRP A 395 -4.12 -8.91 16.85
CA TRP A 395 -2.76 -8.39 16.82
C TRP A 395 -2.40 -7.78 18.18
N LYS A 396 -1.82 -8.61 19.04
CA LYS A 396 -1.48 -8.26 20.42
C LYS A 396 -0.20 -7.43 20.57
N GLU A 397 -0.06 -6.80 21.73
CA GLU A 397 1.16 -6.18 22.25
C GLU A 397 1.69 -4.92 21.53
N PHE A 398 0.91 -4.32 20.61
CA PHE A 398 1.32 -3.07 19.95
C PHE A 398 1.37 -1.86 20.90
N TYR A 399 0.70 -1.93 22.05
CA TYR A 399 0.87 -0.96 23.14
C TYR A 399 2.32 -0.82 23.63
N LYS A 400 3.15 -1.87 23.47
CA LYS A 400 4.58 -1.83 23.82
C LYS A 400 5.34 -0.90 22.88
N ASP A 401 5.01 -0.92 21.59
CA ASP A 401 5.58 0.01 20.60
C ASP A 401 5.11 1.44 20.86
N MET A 402 3.85 1.63 21.25
CA MET A 402 3.29 2.95 21.55
C MET A 402 4.04 3.70 22.66
N GLY A 403 4.71 3.00 23.58
CA GLY A 403 5.60 3.61 24.57
C GLY A 403 6.84 4.30 23.98
N ASN A 404 7.24 3.94 22.75
CA ASN A 404 8.43 4.47 22.07
C ASN A 404 8.13 5.08 20.69
N VAL A 405 6.88 5.05 20.21
CA VAL A 405 6.50 5.49 18.87
C VAL A 405 6.89 6.95 18.56
N SER A 406 6.87 7.81 19.58
CA SER A 406 7.30 9.21 19.46
C SER A 406 8.81 9.37 19.22
N LYS A 407 9.61 8.34 19.47
CA LYS A 407 11.07 8.33 19.20
C LYS A 407 11.41 7.69 17.86
N GLU A 408 10.47 6.97 17.24
CA GLU A 408 10.72 6.28 15.97
C GLU A 408 11.02 7.26 14.84
N GLY A 409 12.05 6.91 14.05
CA GLY A 409 12.60 7.77 13.01
C GLY A 409 13.30 9.02 13.55
N ASP A 410 13.67 9.03 14.83
CA ASP A 410 14.29 10.16 15.52
C ASP A 410 13.50 11.47 15.35
N MET A 411 12.17 11.36 15.34
CA MET A 411 11.26 12.49 15.13
C MET A 411 10.19 12.51 16.21
N LYS A 412 10.22 13.49 17.10
CA LYS A 412 9.14 13.68 18.08
C LYS A 412 7.94 14.35 17.42
N PHE A 413 6.88 13.57 17.28
CA PHE A 413 5.58 14.03 16.78
C PHE A 413 4.53 13.14 17.44
N GLU A 414 3.80 13.69 18.40
CA GLU A 414 3.08 12.92 19.40
C GLU A 414 1.70 12.42 18.94
N ASN A 415 1.15 12.95 17.84
CA ASN A 415 -0.15 12.55 17.30
C ASN A 415 -0.01 11.77 15.99
N GLY A 416 -0.87 10.77 15.79
CA GLY A 416 -1.08 10.12 14.50
C GLY A 416 0.05 9.21 14.01
N LYS A 417 1.08 8.95 14.83
CA LYS A 417 2.11 7.96 14.48
C LYS A 417 1.62 6.56 14.78
N LYS A 418 1.59 5.73 13.74
CA LYS A 418 1.48 4.28 13.89
C LYS A 418 2.87 3.65 14.09
N PRO A 419 2.98 2.55 14.84
CA PRO A 419 4.25 1.84 15.02
C PRO A 419 4.84 1.34 13.71
N VAL A 420 6.16 1.50 13.51
CA VAL A 420 6.84 0.94 12.32
C VAL A 420 6.67 -0.57 12.23
N ARG A 421 6.72 -1.28 13.38
CA ARG A 421 6.50 -2.74 13.43
C ARG A 421 5.16 -3.16 12.85
N LEU A 422 4.10 -2.40 13.11
CA LEU A 422 2.74 -2.69 12.62
C LEU A 422 2.71 -2.65 11.09
N ILE A 423 3.16 -1.52 10.53
CA ILE A 423 3.14 -1.30 9.08
C ILE A 423 4.09 -2.27 8.37
N LYS A 424 5.29 -2.51 8.94
CA LYS A 424 6.27 -3.46 8.41
C LYS A 424 5.68 -4.87 8.32
N GLN A 425 4.93 -5.30 9.32
CA GLN A 425 4.29 -6.62 9.34
C GLN A 425 3.17 -6.74 8.31
N LEU A 426 2.35 -5.69 8.10
CA LEU A 426 1.35 -5.67 7.03
C LEU A 426 2.01 -5.77 5.63
N ILE A 427 3.09 -5.01 5.41
CA ILE A 427 3.86 -5.04 4.15
C ILE A 427 4.48 -6.42 3.94
N LYS A 428 5.21 -6.94 4.92
CA LYS A 428 5.83 -8.28 4.86
C LYS A 428 4.80 -9.36 4.56
N MET A 429 3.63 -9.29 5.18
CA MET A 429 2.56 -10.26 5.00
C MET A 429 2.01 -10.26 3.57
N THR A 430 1.92 -9.11 2.89
CA THR A 430 1.13 -9.01 1.65
C THR A 430 1.92 -8.66 0.39
N THR A 431 3.20 -8.34 0.48
CA THR A 431 3.98 -7.84 -0.67
C THR A 431 5.21 -8.68 -0.98
N LYS A 432 5.53 -8.75 -2.27
CA LYS A 432 6.73 -9.33 -2.86
C LYS A 432 7.80 -8.26 -3.12
N PRO A 433 9.06 -8.66 -3.39
CA PRO A 433 10.07 -7.72 -3.86
C PRO A 433 9.58 -6.94 -5.09
N ASN A 434 9.90 -5.64 -5.15
CA ASN A 434 9.53 -4.69 -6.21
C ASN A 434 8.06 -4.21 -6.25
N ASP A 435 7.20 -4.71 -5.37
CA ASP A 435 5.82 -4.24 -5.26
C ASP A 435 5.73 -2.79 -4.77
N TYR A 436 4.70 -2.08 -5.21
CA TYR A 436 4.37 -0.72 -4.74
C TYR A 436 3.45 -0.75 -3.52
N VAL A 437 3.83 0.03 -2.51
CA VAL A 437 3.03 0.36 -1.32
C VAL A 437 2.61 1.83 -1.39
N LEU A 438 1.32 2.11 -1.39
CA LEU A 438 0.77 3.48 -1.40
C LEU A 438 0.17 3.83 -0.05
N ASP A 439 0.48 5.02 0.43
CA ASP A 439 -0.16 5.62 1.59
C ASP A 439 -0.46 7.10 1.32
N PHE A 440 -1.74 7.39 1.13
CA PHE A 440 -2.24 8.73 0.80
C PHE A 440 -2.78 9.52 1.99
N PHE A 441 -2.53 9.01 3.21
CA PHE A 441 -2.68 9.71 4.48
C PHE A 441 -1.37 9.55 5.27
N SER A 442 -0.25 9.85 4.61
CA SER A 442 1.06 9.37 5.08
C SER A 442 1.51 9.99 6.40
N GLY A 443 0.98 11.16 6.78
CA GLY A 443 1.27 11.86 8.01
C GLY A 443 2.77 12.03 8.21
N SER A 444 3.29 11.39 9.27
CA SER A 444 4.72 11.42 9.58
C SER A 444 5.61 10.56 8.68
N ALA A 445 5.07 9.84 7.70
CA ALA A 445 5.75 8.88 6.83
C ALA A 445 6.25 7.59 7.53
N THR A 446 5.46 7.00 8.43
CA THR A 446 5.76 5.69 9.03
C THR A 446 5.90 4.60 7.95
N THR A 447 5.03 4.62 6.94
CA THR A 447 5.03 3.63 5.85
C THR A 447 6.35 3.58 5.08
N ALA A 448 6.95 4.74 4.75
CA ALA A 448 8.25 4.78 4.10
C ALA A 448 9.36 4.19 4.99
N HIS A 449 9.35 4.47 6.30
CA HIS A 449 10.31 3.86 7.23
C HIS A 449 10.17 2.33 7.23
N ALA A 450 8.95 1.82 7.35
CA ALA A 450 8.69 0.38 7.35
C ALA A 450 9.14 -0.32 6.05
N VAL A 451 8.88 0.29 4.89
CA VAL A 451 9.34 -0.23 3.59
C VAL A 451 10.87 -0.27 3.51
N MET A 452 11.56 0.83 3.89
CA MET A 452 13.01 0.89 3.86
C MET A 452 13.66 -0.12 4.82
N GLU A 453 13.11 -0.27 6.03
CA GLU A 453 13.60 -1.23 7.01
C GLU A 453 13.44 -2.68 6.51
N LEU A 454 12.27 -3.04 5.98
CA LEU A 454 12.04 -4.37 5.42
C LEU A 454 12.93 -4.66 4.21
N ASN A 455 13.13 -3.66 3.34
CA ASN A 455 14.03 -3.79 2.19
C ASN A 455 15.47 -4.07 2.62
N MET A 456 15.94 -3.46 3.71
CA MET A 456 17.26 -3.72 4.27
C MET A 456 17.37 -5.11 4.91
N GLU A 457 16.32 -5.55 5.62
CA GLU A 457 16.27 -6.87 6.26
C GLU A 457 16.27 -8.02 5.24
N GLU A 458 15.54 -7.87 4.14
CA GLU A 458 15.34 -8.93 3.13
C GLU A 458 16.20 -8.75 1.87
N GLU A 459 17.01 -7.69 1.78
CA GLU A 459 17.74 -7.28 0.56
C GLU A 459 16.83 -7.16 -0.68
N THR A 460 15.70 -6.46 -0.51
CA THR A 460 14.66 -6.29 -1.54
C THR A 460 14.48 -4.82 -1.94
N LYS A 461 13.63 -4.57 -2.95
CA LYS A 461 13.39 -3.24 -3.54
C LYS A 461 11.90 -2.89 -3.64
N ARG A 462 11.12 -3.16 -2.60
CA ARG A 462 9.73 -2.65 -2.51
C ARG A 462 9.74 -1.13 -2.59
N LYS A 463 8.73 -0.56 -3.22
CA LYS A 463 8.67 0.87 -3.54
C LYS A 463 7.54 1.51 -2.77
N PHE A 464 7.70 2.75 -2.32
CA PHE A 464 6.61 3.49 -1.69
C PHE A 464 6.18 4.71 -2.50
N ILE A 465 4.88 5.02 -2.43
CA ILE A 465 4.30 6.29 -2.88
C ILE A 465 3.57 6.87 -1.67
N LEU A 466 4.03 8.02 -1.18
CA LEU A 466 3.37 8.74 -0.11
C LEU A 466 2.68 9.98 -0.65
N VAL A 467 1.49 10.26 -0.15
CA VAL A 467 0.81 11.54 -0.37
C VAL A 467 0.51 12.20 0.96
N GLN A 468 0.79 13.49 1.05
CA GLN A 468 0.51 14.28 2.24
C GLN A 468 0.11 15.70 1.86
N LEU A 469 -0.95 16.20 2.51
CA LEU A 469 -1.31 17.61 2.44
C LEU A 469 -0.27 18.44 3.23
N PRO A 470 0.26 19.54 2.66
CA PRO A 470 1.16 20.46 3.35
C PRO A 470 0.41 21.33 4.38
N GLU A 471 -0.24 20.68 5.34
CA GLU A 471 -0.94 21.32 6.46
C GLU A 471 0.07 22.04 7.37
N GLU A 472 -0.20 23.31 7.67
CA GLU A 472 0.62 24.11 8.58
C GLU A 472 0.56 23.58 10.02
N LEU A 473 1.71 23.58 10.69
CA LEU A 473 1.79 23.20 12.10
C LEU A 473 1.33 24.37 12.99
N ASP A 474 0.50 24.08 13.98
CA ASP A 474 0.08 25.06 14.98
C ASP A 474 1.16 25.20 16.06
N GLU A 475 1.82 26.36 16.08
CA GLU A 475 2.83 26.69 17.10
C GLU A 475 2.29 26.68 18.54
N LYS A 476 0.97 26.86 18.71
CA LYS A 476 0.31 26.86 20.02
C LYS A 476 -0.06 25.46 20.48
N ASP A 477 -0.12 24.48 19.58
CA ASP A 477 -0.40 23.10 19.95
C ASP A 477 0.82 22.50 20.67
N SER A 478 0.65 22.27 21.97
CA SER A 478 1.67 21.64 22.83
C SER A 478 2.21 20.33 22.26
N LYS A 479 1.41 19.59 21.48
CA LYS A 479 1.76 18.30 20.89
C LYS A 479 2.59 18.43 19.60
N GLN A 480 2.57 19.61 18.98
CA GLN A 480 3.34 19.92 17.76
C GLN A 480 4.59 20.73 18.04
N LYS A 481 4.75 21.23 19.28
CA LYS A 481 5.84 22.10 19.70
C LYS A 481 7.24 21.57 19.33
N ASP A 482 7.52 20.29 19.57
CA ASP A 482 8.83 19.69 19.27
C ASP A 482 9.10 19.65 17.76
N ALA A 483 8.07 19.33 16.97
CA ALA A 483 8.13 19.31 15.51
C ALA A 483 8.38 20.73 14.95
N VAL A 484 7.66 21.73 15.46
CA VAL A 484 7.83 23.15 15.11
C VAL A 484 9.24 23.63 15.42
N GLN A 485 9.75 23.36 16.63
CA GLN A 485 11.10 23.76 17.03
C GLN A 485 12.17 23.15 16.13
N LEU A 486 12.00 21.88 15.78
CA LEU A 486 12.92 21.19 14.89
C LEU A 486 12.94 21.83 13.50
N LEU A 487 11.79 22.08 12.89
CA LEU A 487 11.72 22.66 11.56
C LEU A 487 12.26 24.10 11.53
N LYS A 488 12.00 24.90 12.57
CA LYS A 488 12.62 26.22 12.74
C LYS A 488 14.14 26.13 12.79
N LYS A 489 14.69 25.17 13.55
CA LYS A 489 16.14 24.94 13.63
C LYS A 489 16.74 24.54 12.28
N LEU A 490 16.00 23.79 11.47
CA LEU A 490 16.42 23.36 10.14
C LEU A 490 16.16 24.42 9.05
N GLY A 491 15.52 25.54 9.37
CA GLY A 491 15.16 26.57 8.40
C GLY A 491 14.14 26.12 7.36
N ARG A 492 13.24 25.20 7.72
CA ARG A 492 12.23 24.63 6.81
C ARG A 492 10.82 25.17 7.08
N PRO A 493 9.93 25.16 6.07
CA PRO A 493 8.51 25.49 6.26
C PRO A 493 7.87 24.67 7.38
N LEU A 494 6.96 25.27 8.14
CA LEU A 494 6.33 24.64 9.29
C LEU A 494 5.09 23.87 8.86
N ASN A 495 5.27 22.75 8.16
CA ASN A 495 4.17 21.90 7.72
C ASN A 495 4.44 20.41 7.92
N ILE A 496 3.38 19.59 7.86
CA ILE A 496 3.46 18.14 8.06
C ILE A 496 4.34 17.46 7.00
N CYS A 497 4.34 17.93 5.75
CA CYS A 497 5.19 17.36 4.70
C CYS A 497 6.68 17.40 5.05
N GLU A 498 7.15 18.51 5.65
CA GLU A 498 8.55 18.62 6.08
C GLU A 498 8.91 17.63 7.20
N ILE A 499 7.97 17.34 8.10
CA ILE A 499 8.13 16.31 9.13
C ILE A 499 8.26 14.92 8.50
N GLY A 500 7.40 14.59 7.54
CA GLY A 500 7.45 13.33 6.80
C GLY A 500 8.78 13.14 6.07
N LYS A 501 9.19 14.12 5.25
CA LYS A 501 10.47 14.08 4.52
C LYS A 501 11.67 13.99 5.48
N GLU A 502 11.65 14.72 6.59
CA GLU A 502 12.72 14.65 7.59
C GLU A 502 12.78 13.29 8.28
N ARG A 503 11.63 12.68 8.61
CA ARG A 503 11.59 11.30 9.15
C ARG A 503 12.25 10.33 8.18
N ILE A 504 11.94 10.40 6.88
CA ILE A 504 12.53 9.50 5.87
C ILE A 504 14.06 9.67 5.84
N ARG A 505 14.56 10.92 5.82
CA ARG A 505 16.01 11.20 5.86
C ARG A 505 16.69 10.68 7.12
N ARG A 506 16.04 10.74 8.28
CA ARG A 506 16.57 10.22 9.55
C ARG A 506 16.53 8.70 9.62
N ALA A 507 15.43 8.09 9.18
CA ALA A 507 15.28 6.65 9.08
C ALA A 507 16.39 6.06 8.18
N ARG A 508 16.65 6.65 7.01
CA ARG A 508 17.79 6.30 6.15
C ARG A 508 19.11 6.26 6.92
N LYS A 509 19.44 7.34 7.64
CA LYS A 509 20.70 7.44 8.42
C LYS A 509 20.77 6.36 9.51
N GLN A 510 19.65 6.10 10.19
CA GLN A 510 19.56 5.08 11.22
C GLN A 510 19.78 3.67 10.65
N LEU A 511 19.15 3.36 9.51
CA LEU A 511 19.28 2.06 8.85
C LEU A 511 20.70 1.82 8.34
N LEU A 512 21.33 2.81 7.70
CA LEU A 512 22.73 2.72 7.27
C LEU A 512 23.68 2.47 8.45
N LYS A 513 23.42 3.10 9.61
CA LYS A 513 24.18 2.85 10.83
C LYS A 513 23.97 1.45 11.39
N ASN A 514 22.74 0.94 11.37
CA ASN A 514 22.39 -0.36 11.96
C ASN A 514 22.88 -1.55 11.13
N PHE A 515 22.80 -1.45 9.80
CA PHE A 515 23.17 -2.53 8.86
C PHE A 515 24.58 -2.37 8.25
N GLY A 516 25.28 -1.29 8.58
CA GLY A 516 26.60 -0.94 8.05
C GLY A 516 26.56 -0.28 6.68
N GLU A 517 27.52 0.61 6.42
CA GLU A 517 27.63 1.37 5.16
C GLU A 517 27.87 0.48 3.92
N ALA A 518 28.43 -0.71 4.10
CA ALA A 518 28.59 -1.71 3.03
C ALA A 518 27.25 -2.22 2.46
N SER A 519 26.14 -1.91 3.13
CA SER A 519 24.78 -2.21 2.67
C SER A 519 24.19 -1.10 1.78
N GLU A 520 24.92 0.00 1.59
CA GLU A 520 24.52 1.09 0.70
C GLU A 520 24.41 0.60 -0.75
N GLY A 521 23.22 0.76 -1.35
CA GLY A 521 22.91 0.28 -2.70
C GLY A 521 22.28 -1.11 -2.77
N LYS A 522 22.19 -1.84 -1.65
CA LYS A 522 21.42 -3.10 -1.57
C LYS A 522 19.90 -2.86 -1.54
N ALA A 523 19.49 -1.79 -0.87
CA ALA A 523 18.10 -1.31 -0.84
C ALA A 523 18.01 0.13 -1.36
N ASP A 524 16.85 0.49 -1.91
CA ASP A 524 16.53 1.88 -2.26
C ASP A 524 16.07 2.66 -1.01
N LEU A 525 16.95 3.55 -0.54
CA LEU A 525 16.72 4.44 0.60
C LEU A 525 16.55 5.92 0.17
N GLY A 526 16.37 6.16 -1.12
CA GLY A 526 16.08 7.48 -1.69
C GLY A 526 14.58 7.76 -1.72
N PHE A 527 14.23 8.96 -2.19
CA PHE A 527 12.86 9.32 -2.60
C PHE A 527 12.85 10.59 -3.46
N LYS A 528 11.97 10.64 -4.45
CA LYS A 528 11.66 11.83 -5.26
C LYS A 528 10.51 12.60 -4.64
N VAL A 529 10.67 13.92 -4.52
CA VAL A 529 9.62 14.82 -4.05
C VAL A 529 8.93 15.47 -5.24
N PHE A 530 7.60 15.43 -5.23
CA PHE A 530 6.75 16.16 -6.15
C PHE A 530 5.72 16.99 -5.39
N PHE A 531 5.19 18.03 -6.01
CA PHE A 531 4.05 18.78 -5.46
C PHE A 531 2.96 18.98 -6.51
N LEU A 532 1.72 18.96 -6.04
CA LEU A 532 0.53 19.21 -6.86
C LEU A 532 0.48 20.68 -7.29
N ASP A 533 0.29 20.92 -8.59
CA ASP A 533 0.10 22.25 -9.16
C ASP A 533 -0.88 22.20 -10.33
N SER A 534 -1.32 23.37 -10.81
CA SER A 534 -2.04 23.47 -12.08
C SER A 534 -1.14 23.03 -13.23
N THR A 535 -1.76 22.55 -14.32
CA THR A 535 -1.09 22.31 -15.61
C THR A 535 -0.09 23.40 -15.95
N ASN A 536 1.03 22.98 -16.54
CA ASN A 536 2.08 23.86 -17.04
C ASN A 536 1.68 24.61 -18.31
N PHE A 537 0.56 24.23 -18.94
CA PHE A 537 0.06 24.85 -20.16
C PHE A 537 -0.99 25.93 -19.86
N HIS A 538 -1.11 26.91 -20.75
CA HIS A 538 -2.20 27.88 -20.75
C HIS A 538 -3.50 27.20 -21.19
N HIS A 539 -4.59 27.38 -20.43
CA HIS A 539 -5.92 26.93 -20.84
C HIS A 539 -6.57 28.04 -21.67
N TRP A 540 -7.18 27.66 -22.78
CA TRP A 540 -8.09 28.53 -23.50
C TRP A 540 -9.39 28.60 -22.69
N ASP A 541 -9.66 29.76 -22.08
CA ASP A 541 -10.88 30.02 -21.33
C ASP A 541 -11.84 30.74 -22.29
N GLU A 542 -12.83 30.04 -22.83
CA GLU A 542 -13.81 30.58 -23.78
C GLU A 542 -14.63 31.75 -23.18
N GLU A 543 -14.58 31.96 -21.87
CA GLU A 543 -15.41 32.91 -21.13
C GLU A 543 -14.76 34.27 -20.82
N THR A 544 -13.49 34.51 -21.18
CA THR A 544 -12.85 35.83 -20.93
C THR A 544 -12.98 36.80 -22.09
N GLU A 545 -13.67 37.94 -21.89
CA GLU A 545 -13.81 39.04 -22.86
C GLU A 545 -12.49 39.83 -23.13
N ASN A 546 -11.32 39.33 -22.71
CA ASN A 546 -10.08 40.13 -22.65
C ASN A 546 -9.08 39.78 -23.76
N VAL A 547 -9.39 40.26 -24.97
CA VAL A 547 -8.71 39.98 -26.24
C VAL A 547 -7.18 40.20 -26.22
N GLU A 548 -6.66 41.17 -25.47
CA GLU A 548 -5.21 41.41 -25.38
C GLU A 548 -4.48 40.33 -24.57
N ARG A 549 -5.09 39.86 -23.47
CA ARG A 549 -4.53 38.79 -22.64
C ARG A 549 -4.56 37.46 -23.38
N ASP A 550 -5.55 37.27 -24.26
CA ASP A 550 -5.66 36.09 -25.11
C ASP A 550 -4.64 36.11 -26.25
N LEU A 551 -4.34 37.28 -26.85
CA LEU A 551 -3.31 37.41 -27.89
C LEU A 551 -1.89 37.12 -27.38
N TRP A 552 -1.57 37.50 -26.14
CA TRP A 552 -0.27 37.18 -25.53
C TRP A 552 -0.18 35.70 -25.11
N GLN A 553 -1.29 35.11 -24.63
CA GLN A 553 -1.36 33.67 -24.35
C GLN A 553 -1.34 32.80 -25.62
N GLN A 554 -1.66 33.38 -26.80
CA GLN A 554 -1.49 32.73 -28.10
C GLN A 554 -0.02 32.55 -28.52
N LEU A 555 0.93 33.29 -27.93
CA LEU A 555 2.36 33.21 -28.29
C LEU A 555 3.18 32.29 -27.36
N GLU A 556 2.71 32.04 -26.14
CA GLU A 556 3.38 31.22 -25.12
C GLU A 556 2.41 30.16 -24.54
N ILE A 557 2.48 28.92 -25.06
CA ILE A 557 1.66 27.79 -24.58
C ILE A 557 2.07 27.33 -23.18
N VAL A 558 3.34 27.44 -22.82
CA VAL A 558 3.88 27.07 -21.50
C VAL A 558 3.93 28.30 -20.60
N LYS A 559 3.45 28.17 -19.35
CA LYS A 559 3.48 29.24 -18.36
C LYS A 559 4.92 29.69 -18.06
N ASN A 560 5.15 31.01 -17.97
CA ASN A 560 6.49 31.62 -17.85
C ASN A 560 7.27 31.27 -16.58
N ASN A 561 6.63 30.67 -15.57
CA ASN A 561 7.27 30.23 -14.33
C ASN A 561 7.53 28.71 -14.26
N ARG A 562 7.55 28.04 -15.41
CA ARG A 562 7.72 26.57 -15.52
C ARG A 562 9.04 26.22 -16.16
N THR A 563 9.60 25.12 -15.69
CA THR A 563 10.86 24.54 -16.19
C THR A 563 10.58 23.46 -17.23
N SER A 564 11.59 23.09 -18.02
CA SER A 564 11.48 21.96 -18.95
C SER A 564 11.18 20.64 -18.23
N ASP A 565 11.70 20.47 -17.01
CA ASP A 565 11.38 19.32 -16.16
C ASP A 565 9.91 19.31 -15.75
N ASP A 566 9.33 20.46 -15.40
CA ASP A 566 7.90 20.56 -15.04
C ASP A 566 7.02 20.03 -16.18
N VAL A 567 7.31 20.47 -17.41
CA VAL A 567 6.59 20.05 -18.62
C VAL A 567 6.84 18.56 -18.88
N LEU A 568 8.09 18.10 -18.79
CA LEU A 568 8.45 16.69 -18.99
C LEU A 568 7.63 15.78 -18.07
N PHE A 569 7.58 16.04 -16.76
CA PHE A 569 6.85 15.18 -15.83
C PHE A 569 5.32 15.23 -16.01
N GLU A 570 4.77 16.37 -16.43
CA GLU A 570 3.35 16.43 -16.84
C GLU A 570 3.06 15.52 -18.03
N ILE A 571 3.97 15.51 -19.01
CA ILE A 571 3.86 14.66 -20.19
C ILE A 571 3.92 13.19 -19.79
N LEU A 572 4.87 12.80 -18.93
CA LEU A 572 4.97 11.43 -18.43
C LEU A 572 3.66 10.97 -17.79
N LEU A 573 3.10 11.80 -16.90
CA LEU A 573 1.85 11.50 -16.22
C LEU A 573 0.67 11.31 -17.18
N LYS A 574 0.53 12.25 -18.14
CA LYS A 574 -0.57 12.23 -19.11
C LYS A 574 -0.45 11.12 -20.14
N THR A 575 0.75 10.62 -20.38
CA THR A 575 1.02 9.49 -21.29
C THR A 575 1.04 8.13 -20.59
N GLY A 576 0.81 8.09 -19.27
CA GLY A 576 0.76 6.86 -18.48
C GLY A 576 2.13 6.27 -18.14
N ILE A 577 3.18 7.09 -18.21
CA ILE A 577 4.55 6.72 -17.86
C ILE A 577 4.78 7.04 -16.39
N GLU A 578 5.34 6.08 -15.64
CA GLU A 578 5.64 6.25 -14.22
C GLU A 578 6.71 7.33 -13.99
N LEU A 579 6.58 8.08 -12.90
CA LEU A 579 7.52 9.13 -12.50
C LEU A 579 8.91 8.58 -12.09
N THR A 580 8.99 7.27 -11.89
CA THR A 580 10.18 6.55 -11.45
C THR A 580 11.01 6.00 -12.60
N VAL A 581 10.48 6.02 -13.83
CA VAL A 581 11.22 5.54 -15.01
C VAL A 581 12.53 6.33 -15.17
N PRO A 582 13.67 5.66 -15.41
CA PRO A 582 14.94 6.35 -15.64
C PRO A 582 14.86 7.31 -16.84
N ILE A 583 15.40 8.51 -16.66
CA ILE A 583 15.45 9.57 -17.67
C ILE A 583 16.92 9.88 -17.94
N GLY A 584 17.35 9.69 -19.18
CA GLY A 584 18.62 10.17 -19.69
C GLY A 584 18.42 11.49 -20.44
N GLU A 585 19.31 12.45 -20.22
CA GLU A 585 19.31 13.73 -20.94
C GLU A 585 20.54 13.80 -21.85
N LYS A 586 20.33 14.26 -23.10
CA LYS A 586 21.39 14.48 -24.06
C LYS A 586 21.10 15.70 -24.92
N GLU A 587 22.15 16.42 -25.29
CA GLU A 587 22.08 17.50 -26.26
C GLU A 587 22.48 17.00 -27.66
N MET A 588 21.72 17.37 -28.68
CA MET A 588 22.02 17.11 -30.09
C MET A 588 21.57 18.31 -30.93
N ASP A 589 22.45 18.86 -31.78
CA ASP A 589 22.17 20.04 -32.59
C ASP A 589 21.61 21.23 -31.78
N GLY A 590 22.13 21.45 -30.56
CA GLY A 590 21.67 22.51 -29.65
C GLY A 590 20.29 22.27 -29.02
N LYS A 591 19.70 21.08 -29.24
CA LYS A 591 18.38 20.70 -28.73
C LYS A 591 18.51 19.64 -27.65
N ARG A 592 17.78 19.82 -26.55
CA ARG A 592 17.69 18.84 -25.47
C ARG A 592 16.75 17.71 -25.84
N ILE A 593 17.21 16.50 -25.57
CA ILE A 593 16.50 15.25 -25.84
C ILE A 593 16.49 14.44 -24.55
N TYR A 594 15.30 13.98 -24.19
CA TYR A 594 15.10 13.08 -23.06
C TYR A 594 14.84 11.67 -23.57
N SER A 595 15.68 10.72 -23.18
CA SER A 595 15.42 9.29 -23.38
C SER A 595 14.81 8.72 -22.11
N VAL A 596 13.57 8.25 -22.18
CA VAL A 596 12.80 7.77 -21.03
C VAL A 596 12.62 6.26 -21.15
N GLY A 597 13.17 5.53 -20.18
CA GLY A 597 13.15 4.06 -20.20
C GLY A 597 13.83 3.47 -21.44
N GLN A 598 13.26 2.39 -21.98
CA GLN A 598 13.83 1.65 -23.10
C GLN A 598 13.19 1.96 -24.46
N ASP A 599 12.07 2.66 -24.50
CA ASP A 599 11.25 2.77 -25.72
C ASP A 599 10.88 4.20 -26.12
N ILE A 600 11.12 5.20 -25.25
CA ILE A 600 10.56 6.55 -25.40
C ILE A 600 11.66 7.60 -25.57
N VAL A 601 11.45 8.50 -26.52
CA VAL A 601 12.25 9.70 -26.73
C VAL A 601 11.34 10.92 -26.75
N ILE A 602 11.70 11.95 -26.01
CA ILE A 602 10.93 13.19 -25.87
C ILE A 602 11.83 14.36 -26.27
N CYS A 603 11.35 15.20 -27.18
CA CYS A 603 12.01 16.46 -27.55
C CYS A 603 10.99 17.59 -27.51
N LEU A 604 11.22 18.56 -26.62
CA LEU A 604 10.32 19.70 -26.36
C LEU A 604 10.85 21.01 -26.93
N GLU A 605 11.87 20.93 -27.79
CA GLU A 605 12.53 22.09 -28.39
C GLU A 605 11.81 22.57 -29.65
N ARG A 606 12.06 23.83 -30.02
CA ARG A 606 11.49 24.47 -31.23
C ARG A 606 12.39 24.29 -32.45
N ASP A 607 11.90 24.74 -33.60
CA ASP A 607 12.60 24.72 -34.90
C ASP A 607 13.11 23.33 -35.30
N LEU A 608 12.28 22.30 -35.07
CA LEU A 608 12.59 20.92 -35.45
C LEU A 608 12.54 20.78 -36.98
N THR A 609 13.64 20.26 -37.55
CA THR A 609 13.81 20.04 -39.00
C THR A 609 13.80 18.55 -39.33
N LEU A 610 13.59 18.20 -40.61
CA LEU A 610 13.68 16.80 -41.06
C LEU A 610 15.08 16.20 -40.86
N ASP A 611 16.14 16.97 -41.10
CA ASP A 611 17.53 16.54 -40.85
C ASP A 611 17.76 16.15 -39.39
N PHE A 612 17.25 16.96 -38.46
CA PHE A 612 17.31 16.65 -37.02
C PHE A 612 16.55 15.35 -36.70
N MET A 613 15.36 15.15 -37.27
CA MET A 613 14.56 13.94 -37.06
C MET A 613 15.26 12.68 -37.61
N GLU A 614 15.91 12.78 -38.76
CA GLU A 614 16.71 11.68 -39.31
C GLU A 614 17.89 11.33 -38.39
N LYS A 615 18.64 12.34 -37.91
CA LYS A 615 19.71 12.12 -36.93
C LYS A 615 19.19 11.49 -35.64
N LEU A 616 18.01 11.92 -35.17
CA LEU A 616 17.39 11.39 -33.97
C LEU A 616 17.09 9.90 -34.11
N LEU A 617 16.52 9.49 -35.25
CA LEU A 617 16.24 8.09 -35.57
C LEU A 617 17.51 7.24 -35.68
N HIS A 618 18.57 7.77 -36.28
CA HIS A 618 19.87 7.09 -36.33
C HIS A 618 20.49 6.93 -34.96
N HIS A 619 20.31 7.91 -34.06
CA HIS A 619 20.83 7.84 -32.71
C HIS A 619 20.03 6.90 -31.81
N TYR A 620 18.72 6.77 -32.07
CA TYR A 620 17.78 5.98 -31.30
C TYR A 620 17.02 4.95 -32.16
N PRO A 621 17.73 4.02 -32.84
CA PRO A 621 17.12 3.14 -33.84
C PRO A 621 16.13 2.14 -33.22
N ASP A 622 16.34 1.75 -31.96
CA ASP A 622 15.52 0.77 -31.26
C ASP A 622 14.30 1.37 -30.54
N ARG A 623 14.20 2.71 -30.51
CA ARG A 623 13.12 3.41 -29.81
C ARG A 623 11.85 3.42 -30.67
N LYS A 624 10.70 3.21 -30.04
CA LYS A 624 9.42 2.97 -30.74
C LYS A 624 8.40 4.07 -30.51
N ARG A 625 8.62 4.93 -29.52
CA ARG A 625 7.70 6.00 -29.16
C ARG A 625 8.45 7.32 -29.13
N PHE A 626 7.93 8.28 -29.87
CA PHE A 626 8.50 9.62 -29.95
C PHE A 626 7.43 10.65 -29.58
N ILE A 627 7.80 11.58 -28.72
CA ILE A 627 6.92 12.63 -28.23
C ILE A 627 7.56 13.97 -28.58
N PHE A 628 6.82 14.78 -29.34
CA PHE A 628 7.24 16.11 -29.75
C PHE A 628 6.24 17.16 -29.26
N TYR A 629 6.72 18.39 -29.17
CA TYR A 629 5.85 19.56 -28.98
C TYR A 629 5.26 19.98 -30.34
N ASP A 630 3.95 20.19 -30.44
CA ASP A 630 3.25 20.36 -31.75
C ASP A 630 3.70 21.62 -32.50
N GLU A 631 3.97 22.70 -31.78
CA GLU A 631 4.56 23.92 -32.36
C GLU A 631 6.08 23.89 -32.42
N GLY A 632 6.69 22.78 -32.01
CA GLY A 632 8.14 22.59 -32.12
C GLY A 632 8.61 22.43 -33.57
N PHE A 633 7.72 21.99 -34.47
CA PHE A 633 8.05 21.78 -35.89
C PHE A 633 8.21 23.09 -36.65
N ALA A 634 9.24 23.17 -37.50
CA ALA A 634 9.52 24.38 -38.27
C ALA A 634 8.36 24.81 -39.21
N ASN A 635 7.51 23.87 -39.65
CA ASN A 635 6.25 24.11 -40.33
C ASN A 635 5.43 22.80 -40.46
N ASP A 636 4.17 22.91 -40.88
CA ASP A 636 3.27 21.77 -41.08
C ASP A 636 3.80 20.72 -42.08
N THR A 637 4.55 21.17 -43.09
CA THR A 637 5.14 20.24 -44.09
C THR A 637 6.22 19.37 -43.44
N VAL A 638 7.06 19.95 -42.59
CA VAL A 638 8.06 19.24 -41.80
C VAL A 638 7.40 18.27 -40.82
N ARG A 639 6.29 18.67 -40.17
CA ARG A 639 5.53 17.79 -39.28
C ARG A 639 5.02 16.54 -40.02
N ILE A 640 4.28 16.72 -41.12
CA ILE A 640 3.69 15.62 -41.90
C ILE A 640 4.78 14.69 -42.46
N ASN A 641 5.84 15.26 -43.03
CA ASN A 641 6.95 14.47 -43.58
C ASN A 641 7.71 13.74 -42.47
N GLY A 642 7.86 14.37 -41.30
CA GLY A 642 8.40 13.76 -40.10
C GLY A 642 7.57 12.55 -39.66
N GLU A 643 6.24 12.68 -39.61
CA GLU A 643 5.36 11.55 -39.31
C GLU A 643 5.65 10.33 -40.19
N GLN A 644 5.69 10.55 -41.50
CA GLN A 644 5.97 9.47 -42.46
C GLN A 644 7.38 8.89 -42.31
N LEU A 645 8.37 9.72 -41.96
CA LEU A 645 9.74 9.28 -41.70
C LEU A 645 9.80 8.33 -40.49
N PHE A 646 9.19 8.70 -39.37
CA PHE A 646 9.14 7.87 -38.15
C PHE A 646 8.39 6.55 -38.39
N HIS A 647 7.26 6.57 -39.10
CA HIS A 647 6.53 5.35 -39.43
C HIS A 647 7.35 4.40 -40.32
N ARG A 648 8.08 4.92 -41.31
CA ARG A 648 8.96 4.11 -42.17
C ARG A 648 10.10 3.43 -41.40
N HIS A 649 10.58 4.06 -40.33
CA HIS A 649 11.62 3.51 -39.46
C HIS A 649 11.08 2.63 -38.32
N GLY A 650 9.79 2.28 -38.35
CA GLY A 650 9.19 1.34 -37.39
C GLY A 650 8.78 1.96 -36.05
N ALA A 651 8.70 3.30 -35.95
CA ALA A 651 8.09 3.94 -34.81
C ALA A 651 6.62 3.52 -34.71
N LYS A 652 6.21 3.04 -33.53
CA LYS A 652 4.85 2.56 -33.27
C LYS A 652 3.90 3.67 -32.85
N GLN A 653 4.44 4.73 -32.25
CA GLN A 653 3.63 5.81 -31.71
C GLN A 653 4.38 7.14 -31.82
N LEU A 654 3.70 8.11 -32.41
CA LEU A 654 4.16 9.47 -32.54
C LEU A 654 3.10 10.38 -31.93
N LEU A 655 3.44 10.96 -30.78
CA LEU A 655 2.56 11.82 -30.01
C LEU A 655 3.01 13.27 -30.16
N VAL A 656 2.01 14.14 -30.20
CA VAL A 656 2.21 15.58 -30.14
C VAL A 656 1.36 16.16 -29.05
N ILE A 657 1.92 17.18 -28.42
CA ILE A 657 1.38 17.83 -27.24
C ILE A 657 1.13 19.27 -27.58
#